data_AF-A0A951XG90-F1
#
_entry.id   AF-A0A951XG90-F1
#
_cell.length_a   1.000
_cell.length_b   1.000
_cell.length_c   1.000
_cell.angle_alpha   90.00
_cell.angle_beta   90.00
_cell.angle_gamma   90.00
#
_symmetry.space_group_name_H-M   'P 1'
#
loop_
_entity.id
_entity.type
_entity.pdbx_description
1 polymer ?
#
loop_
_entity_poly.entity_id
_entity_poly.type
_entity_poly.pdbx_seq_one_letter_code
_entity_poly.pdbx_strand_id
1 'polypeptide(L)'
;MQSMPLWELNPAESMFAPFHDTAIAEQLPLTVVPDRATEFRRQFIWDSTRIQWDNCPAGGTAGSITLAMGPLHPRFDHYIFCLVVPVGVTVQFARRHGDAWHDLGEPVTGDGHRVEITRPCDGEADALRATFVTDRTGPALLSLQWWAVGDSTLWSRLAEARPHYDSAWAGLILPEDQWPEVKFARGLLFGEDDLAALRARAEHPLWGPHFAELESRARAALGRNPEQEIGDYLPWSDYRYLRAREQGFEPWTVDPVLCALVGLVRKDRAMMRHALRYLMCYVHTTHWCQSAESRARGSVWDQRCFLEEMSTTTCALVYDWLWFALTDRARELVRLAIWDKGLGIIQRDMVKWEYVFHINQGPWFCRARILGGLVLEAAWPRTRPYVEQAYADMLEGMDHYLLEDGGVDEGVGYFSVTLQAVLSGLMAYARVRGRPIRDILPPKLARSGKFVAVMSAMSPGGVLLDGDNSNDRLTGDAIALLAAFYPDDVYRHIAAATLLQLRGSTYYRQYMIDGPFAFIAGPAELPVPACIVPEFGALPNTGQLTSRREIEPGRHVRLHFSGCKARASHTHFDKGAFTLELDDTPVLIDRGMVRYDDLRSFALKRTELHNVLAPMRADGTTPQQAGPEIDVIPQGAGDAVKLRAEIDLAHVWRQVMSSCTRELQAATPESFTVRDRGCLREPHALVFHLHTRAAWRINADERRAELLLPGWKLTLHAPWAETITQAEDLVDHHLDPVWHLQCRAAPGREFDFTTHFTCMPR
;
A
#
# COMPACT_ATOMS: atom_id res chain seq x y z
N MET A 1 23.26 9.38 -38.02
CA MET A 1 22.38 8.74 -37.02
C MET A 1 21.07 9.51 -36.98
N GLN A 2 19.94 8.82 -36.82
CA GLN A 2 18.63 9.47 -36.64
C GLN A 2 18.62 10.18 -35.28
N SER A 3 18.04 11.37 -35.17
CA SER A 3 17.90 12.08 -33.89
C SER A 3 17.12 11.20 -32.91
N MET A 4 17.54 11.15 -31.65
CA MET A 4 16.77 10.40 -30.65
C MET A 4 15.38 11.01 -30.47
N PRO A 5 14.32 10.19 -30.36
CA PRO A 5 13.03 10.67 -29.94
C PRO A 5 13.14 11.28 -28.53
N LEU A 6 12.49 12.41 -28.33
CA LEU A 6 12.42 13.11 -27.05
C LEU A 6 10.96 13.18 -26.60
N TRP A 7 10.72 12.83 -25.34
CA TRP A 7 9.43 12.93 -24.67
C TRP A 7 9.47 14.08 -23.67
N GLU A 8 8.78 15.16 -23.99
CA GLU A 8 8.80 16.39 -23.20
C GLU A 8 8.11 16.17 -21.84
N LEU A 9 8.83 16.47 -20.74
CA LEU A 9 8.31 16.50 -19.38
C LEU A 9 7.76 17.89 -19.04
N ASN A 10 8.50 18.93 -19.47
CA ASN A 10 8.14 20.33 -19.43
C ASN A 10 9.02 21.07 -20.46
N PRO A 11 8.84 22.38 -20.70
CA PRO A 11 9.59 23.08 -21.75
C PRO A 11 11.12 23.04 -21.59
N ALA A 12 11.64 22.84 -20.38
CA ALA A 12 13.07 22.78 -20.05
C ALA A 12 13.65 21.37 -20.05
N GLU A 13 12.85 20.30 -19.97
CA GLU A 13 13.33 18.93 -19.76
C GLU A 13 12.62 17.93 -20.68
N SER A 14 13.38 16.97 -21.21
CA SER A 14 12.84 15.92 -22.08
C SER A 14 13.54 14.58 -21.86
N MET A 15 12.76 13.52 -21.72
CA MET A 15 13.27 12.15 -21.64
C MET A 15 13.75 11.69 -23.01
N PHE A 16 14.80 10.89 -23.04
CA PHE A 16 15.22 10.13 -24.22
C PHE A 16 15.23 8.61 -23.97
N ALA A 17 15.05 8.19 -22.71
CA ALA A 17 14.89 6.80 -22.33
C ALA A 17 13.83 6.65 -21.22
N PRO A 18 12.54 6.60 -21.55
CA PRO A 18 11.46 6.41 -20.57
C PRO A 18 11.34 4.93 -20.18
N PHE A 19 12.17 4.48 -19.24
CA PHE A 19 12.23 3.07 -18.82
C PHE A 19 10.96 2.52 -18.16
N HIS A 20 10.03 3.40 -17.76
CA HIS A 20 8.73 3.06 -17.20
C HIS A 20 7.67 2.74 -18.26
N ASP A 21 7.79 3.26 -19.49
CA ASP A 21 6.85 2.98 -20.57
C ASP A 21 7.32 1.74 -21.33
N THR A 22 6.75 0.57 -21.04
CA THR A 22 7.17 -0.71 -21.64
C THR A 22 7.14 -0.70 -23.16
N ALA A 23 6.17 0.00 -23.78
CA ALA A 23 6.05 0.08 -25.22
C ALA A 23 7.24 0.81 -25.87
N ILE A 24 7.88 1.72 -25.13
CA ILE A 24 9.06 2.46 -25.56
C ILE A 24 10.34 1.76 -25.09
N ALA A 25 10.40 1.38 -23.81
CA ALA A 25 11.58 0.84 -23.15
C ALA A 25 12.11 -0.43 -23.82
N GLU A 26 11.21 -1.30 -24.31
CA GLU A 26 11.57 -2.51 -25.05
C GLU A 26 12.27 -2.24 -26.39
N GLN A 27 12.04 -1.07 -26.98
CA GLN A 27 12.59 -0.66 -28.28
C GLN A 27 13.88 0.15 -28.15
N LEU A 28 14.28 0.52 -26.92
CA LEU A 28 15.51 1.28 -26.70
C LEU A 28 16.74 0.44 -27.10
N PRO A 29 17.77 1.05 -27.73
CA PRO A 29 19.01 0.37 -28.10
C PRO A 29 19.91 0.18 -26.85
N LEU A 30 19.37 -0.53 -25.86
CA LEU A 30 19.98 -0.78 -24.56
C LEU A 30 20.62 -2.17 -24.54
N THR A 31 21.94 -2.21 -24.43
CA THR A 31 22.74 -3.43 -24.24
C THR A 31 22.98 -3.67 -22.76
N VAL A 32 22.88 -4.93 -22.32
CA VAL A 32 23.10 -5.38 -20.94
C VAL A 32 24.27 -6.35 -20.94
N VAL A 33 25.31 -6.07 -20.17
CA VAL A 33 26.55 -6.86 -20.14
C VAL A 33 26.85 -7.31 -18.70
N PRO A 34 26.79 -8.62 -18.39
CA PRO A 34 27.22 -9.14 -17.10
C PRO A 34 28.73 -8.98 -16.90
N ASP A 35 29.16 -8.90 -15.64
CA ASP A 35 30.57 -9.09 -15.25
C ASP A 35 30.67 -10.22 -14.20
N ARG A 36 30.83 -9.89 -12.90
CA ARG A 36 30.98 -10.91 -11.85
C ARG A 36 29.66 -11.44 -11.31
N ALA A 37 28.52 -10.87 -11.70
CA ALA A 37 27.22 -11.31 -11.23
C ALA A 37 26.69 -12.53 -11.98
N THR A 38 26.05 -13.44 -11.26
CA THR A 38 25.29 -14.56 -11.83
C THR A 38 23.86 -14.11 -12.17
N GLU A 39 23.33 -14.58 -13.31
CA GLU A 39 21.98 -14.26 -13.76
C GLU A 39 21.68 -12.74 -13.86
N PHE A 40 22.68 -11.94 -14.25
CA PHE A 40 22.53 -10.50 -14.45
C PHE A 40 21.61 -10.22 -15.65
N ARG A 41 20.37 -9.80 -15.36
CA ARG A 41 19.29 -9.72 -16.34
C ARG A 41 18.49 -8.43 -16.23
N ARG A 42 17.88 -8.07 -17.36
CA ARG A 42 16.93 -6.97 -17.48
C ARG A 42 15.50 -7.52 -17.51
N GLN A 43 14.59 -6.85 -16.81
CA GLN A 43 13.17 -7.16 -16.82
C GLN A 43 12.35 -5.87 -16.96
N PHE A 44 11.45 -5.84 -17.94
CA PHE A 44 10.47 -4.77 -18.07
C PHE A 44 9.30 -5.02 -17.15
N ILE A 45 8.88 -3.99 -16.42
CA ILE A 45 7.66 -4.00 -15.63
C ILE A 45 6.85 -2.74 -15.93
N TRP A 46 5.59 -2.73 -15.49
CA TRP A 46 4.64 -1.68 -15.87
C TRP A 46 5.06 -0.27 -15.46
N ASP A 47 5.94 -0.09 -14.47
CA ASP A 47 6.39 1.21 -13.96
C ASP A 47 7.90 1.46 -14.03
N SER A 48 8.68 0.50 -14.55
CA SER A 48 10.14 0.66 -14.66
C SER A 48 10.82 -0.44 -15.47
N THR A 49 12.10 -0.25 -15.75
CA THR A 49 12.98 -1.33 -16.22
C THR A 49 13.91 -1.76 -15.09
N ARG A 50 13.81 -3.02 -14.65
CA ARG A 50 14.63 -3.58 -13.57
C ARG A 50 15.91 -4.20 -14.10
N ILE A 51 16.99 -4.01 -13.34
CA ILE A 51 18.23 -4.78 -13.46
C ILE A 51 18.37 -5.60 -12.19
N GLN A 52 18.57 -6.91 -12.32
CA GLN A 52 18.64 -7.82 -11.19
C GLN A 52 19.71 -8.88 -11.40
N TRP A 53 20.27 -9.38 -10.31
CA TRP A 53 21.19 -10.52 -10.29
C TRP A 53 20.96 -11.38 -9.05
N ASP A 54 21.33 -12.65 -9.13
CA ASP A 54 21.08 -13.62 -8.05
C ASP A 54 22.25 -13.67 -7.06
N ASN A 55 23.47 -13.42 -7.52
CA ASN A 55 24.65 -13.35 -6.68
C ASN A 55 25.75 -12.50 -7.34
N CYS A 56 26.53 -11.79 -6.56
CA CYS A 56 27.75 -11.10 -6.98
C CYS A 56 28.68 -10.97 -5.76
N PRO A 57 29.99 -11.23 -5.86
CA PRO A 57 30.91 -11.07 -4.72
C PRO A 57 31.02 -9.61 -4.26
N ALA A 58 31.13 -9.40 -2.94
CA ALA A 58 31.43 -8.09 -2.35
C ALA A 58 32.66 -7.41 -3.00
N GLY A 59 32.54 -6.11 -3.29
CA GLY A 59 33.52 -5.30 -4.03
C GLY A 59 33.57 -5.59 -5.54
N GLY A 60 32.73 -6.49 -6.06
CA GLY A 60 32.67 -6.85 -7.47
C GLY A 60 31.79 -5.93 -8.30
N THR A 61 32.18 -5.73 -9.55
CA THR A 61 31.29 -5.17 -10.58
C THR A 61 30.28 -6.25 -10.97
N ALA A 62 28.99 -5.97 -10.77
CA ALA A 62 27.93 -6.89 -11.14
C ALA A 62 27.76 -6.96 -12.66
N GLY A 63 27.74 -5.80 -13.31
CA GLY A 63 27.59 -5.65 -14.74
C GLY A 63 27.37 -4.19 -15.14
N SER A 64 27.02 -3.97 -16.40
CA SER A 64 26.71 -2.64 -16.92
C SER A 64 25.58 -2.65 -17.94
N ILE A 65 24.95 -1.50 -18.11
CA ILE A 65 24.02 -1.23 -19.21
C ILE A 65 24.56 -0.10 -20.08
N THR A 66 24.39 -0.21 -21.39
CA THR A 66 24.82 0.78 -22.36
C THR A 66 23.68 1.14 -23.29
N LEU A 67 23.31 2.42 -23.35
CA LEU A 67 22.31 2.95 -24.28
C LEU A 67 23.03 3.68 -25.42
N ALA A 68 22.84 3.22 -26.65
CA ALA A 68 23.31 3.96 -27.82
C ALA A 68 22.50 5.26 -28.00
N MET A 69 23.18 6.35 -28.36
CA MET A 69 22.56 7.66 -28.50
C MET A 69 22.78 8.27 -29.89
N GLY A 70 21.81 9.07 -30.31
CA GLY A 70 21.95 9.99 -31.44
C GLY A 70 22.28 11.41 -30.96
N PRO A 71 22.54 12.35 -31.88
CA PRO A 71 22.84 13.73 -31.53
C PRO A 71 21.67 14.38 -30.78
N LEU A 72 22.00 15.15 -29.73
CA LEU A 72 21.07 15.92 -28.92
C LEU A 72 20.99 17.37 -29.40
N HIS A 73 19.86 18.04 -29.15
CA HIS A 73 19.73 19.45 -29.48
C HIS A 73 20.73 20.29 -28.63
N PRO A 74 21.48 21.24 -29.20
CA PRO A 74 22.49 22.05 -28.49
C PRO A 74 21.97 22.93 -27.34
N ARG A 75 20.66 22.93 -27.08
CA ARG A 75 20.05 23.72 -26.00
C ARG A 75 20.22 23.04 -24.64
N PHE A 76 20.39 21.72 -24.65
CA PHE A 76 20.48 20.94 -23.44
C PHE A 76 21.92 20.94 -22.94
N ASP A 77 22.10 21.24 -21.65
CA ASP A 77 23.40 21.39 -21.00
C ASP A 77 23.66 20.34 -19.90
N HIS A 78 22.68 19.47 -19.60
CA HIS A 78 22.84 18.39 -18.64
C HIS A 78 22.02 17.14 -18.98
N TYR A 79 22.55 15.98 -18.56
CA TYR A 79 21.85 14.72 -18.42
C TYR A 79 21.19 14.63 -17.04
N ILE A 80 20.06 13.92 -16.97
CA ILE A 80 19.36 13.57 -15.73
C ILE A 80 19.11 12.07 -15.75
N PHE A 81 19.60 11.36 -14.75
CA PHE A 81 19.38 9.93 -14.58
C PHE A 81 18.45 9.68 -13.39
N CYS A 82 17.24 9.16 -13.64
CA CYS A 82 16.29 8.79 -12.61
C CYS A 82 16.27 7.26 -12.40
N LEU A 83 16.58 6.83 -11.18
CA LEU A 83 16.69 5.42 -10.80
C LEU A 83 16.50 5.22 -9.29
N VAL A 84 16.28 3.97 -8.87
CA VAL A 84 16.26 3.54 -7.47
C VAL A 84 17.42 2.55 -7.28
N VAL A 85 18.44 2.97 -6.54
CA VAL A 85 19.65 2.16 -6.28
C VAL A 85 19.56 1.54 -4.88
N PRO A 86 19.61 0.21 -4.73
CA PRO A 86 19.53 -0.41 -3.41
C PRO A 86 20.76 -0.09 -2.55
N VAL A 87 20.58 -0.14 -1.23
CA VAL A 87 21.69 -0.02 -0.27
C VAL A 87 22.81 -1.00 -0.62
N GLY A 88 24.06 -0.52 -0.57
CA GLY A 88 25.25 -1.33 -0.86
C GLY A 88 25.55 -1.55 -2.34
N VAL A 89 24.80 -0.90 -3.23
CA VAL A 89 25.14 -0.83 -4.67
C VAL A 89 25.56 0.59 -5.01
N THR A 90 26.64 0.70 -5.77
CA THR A 90 27.14 1.96 -6.32
C THR A 90 27.01 1.96 -7.83
N VAL A 91 26.52 3.06 -8.40
CA VAL A 91 26.39 3.27 -9.84
C VAL A 91 27.39 4.32 -10.34
N GLN A 92 28.06 4.03 -11.46
CA GLN A 92 28.94 4.96 -12.17
C GLN A 92 28.40 5.24 -13.57
N PHE A 93 28.30 6.51 -13.97
CA PHE A 93 27.85 6.92 -15.30
C PHE A 93 29.02 7.38 -16.16
N ALA A 94 29.05 6.94 -17.41
CA ALA A 94 30.03 7.36 -18.41
C ALA A 94 29.36 7.63 -19.75
N ARG A 95 29.93 8.56 -20.53
CA ARG A 95 29.57 8.79 -21.93
C ARG A 95 30.65 8.26 -22.87
N ARG A 96 30.25 7.87 -24.07
CA ARG A 96 31.18 7.54 -25.15
C ARG A 96 31.20 8.64 -26.20
N HIS A 97 32.39 9.03 -26.64
CA HIS A 97 32.59 9.87 -27.81
C HIS A 97 33.67 9.22 -28.70
N GLY A 98 33.31 8.82 -29.90
CA GLY A 98 34.11 7.92 -30.73
C GLY A 98 34.34 6.58 -30.01
N ASP A 99 35.61 6.23 -29.80
CA ASP A 99 36.00 4.98 -29.13
C ASP A 99 36.31 5.16 -27.63
N ALA A 100 36.31 6.39 -27.12
CA ALA A 100 36.69 6.70 -25.74
C ALA A 100 35.48 6.82 -24.81
N TRP A 101 35.59 6.23 -23.62
CA TRP A 101 34.65 6.42 -22.52
C TRP A 101 35.18 7.48 -21.55
N HIS A 102 34.30 8.41 -21.16
CA HIS A 102 34.59 9.46 -20.20
C HIS A 102 33.56 9.41 -19.08
N ASP A 103 34.04 9.38 -17.84
CA ASP A 103 33.15 9.44 -16.67
C ASP A 103 32.41 10.77 -16.63
N LEU A 104 31.13 10.72 -16.26
CA LEU A 104 30.27 11.89 -16.19
C LEU A 104 30.29 12.57 -14.82
N GLY A 105 30.95 11.98 -13.83
CA GLY A 105 31.09 12.49 -12.47
C GLY A 105 31.39 11.36 -11.49
N GLU A 106 31.35 11.68 -10.20
CA GLU A 106 31.59 10.69 -9.13
C GLU A 106 30.50 9.60 -9.09
N PRO A 107 30.86 8.37 -8.64
CA PRO A 107 29.90 7.31 -8.40
C PRO A 107 28.87 7.68 -7.33
N VAL A 108 27.68 7.08 -7.41
CA VAL A 108 26.61 7.30 -6.44
C VAL A 108 26.23 5.99 -5.76
N THR A 109 26.36 5.93 -4.44
CA THR A 109 25.91 4.79 -3.63
C THR A 109 24.41 4.93 -3.33
N GLY A 110 23.67 3.85 -3.52
CA GLY A 110 22.24 3.79 -3.27
C GLY A 110 21.87 3.77 -1.80
N ASP A 111 20.72 4.35 -1.50
CA ASP A 111 20.08 4.36 -0.18
C ASP A 111 18.74 3.58 -0.17
N GLY A 112 18.38 2.96 -1.30
CA GLY A 112 17.11 2.26 -1.48
C GLY A 112 15.95 3.13 -1.98
N HIS A 113 16.15 4.45 -2.14
CA HIS A 113 15.13 5.39 -2.58
C HIS A 113 15.37 5.90 -4.00
N ARG A 114 14.34 6.53 -4.57
CA ARG A 114 14.39 7.15 -5.89
C ARG A 114 15.27 8.39 -5.87
N VAL A 115 16.20 8.49 -6.81
CA VAL A 115 17.13 9.61 -6.97
C VAL A 115 17.13 10.13 -8.42
N GLU A 116 17.31 11.45 -8.57
CA GLU A 116 17.63 12.10 -9.85
C GLU A 116 19.09 12.60 -9.80
N ILE A 117 19.95 12.02 -10.65
CA ILE A 117 21.37 12.35 -10.73
C ILE A 117 21.58 13.24 -11.95
N THR A 118 21.93 14.50 -11.73
CA THR A 118 22.25 15.45 -12.80
C THR A 118 23.75 15.45 -13.11
N ARG A 119 24.11 15.42 -14.41
CA ARG A 119 25.51 15.48 -14.89
C ARG A 119 25.64 16.43 -16.10
N PRO A 120 26.74 17.17 -16.28
CA PRO A 120 26.94 18.02 -17.45
C PRO A 120 26.88 17.26 -18.79
N CYS A 121 26.39 17.92 -19.83
CA CYS A 121 26.34 17.42 -21.19
C CYS A 121 27.28 18.24 -22.10
N ASP A 122 28.58 17.98 -22.01
CA ASP A 122 29.61 18.79 -22.69
C ASP A 122 29.91 18.26 -24.12
N GLY A 123 28.91 18.17 -24.99
CA GLY A 123 29.07 17.78 -26.41
C GLY A 123 28.46 16.42 -26.82
N GLU A 124 28.64 16.06 -28.10
CA GLU A 124 28.06 14.86 -28.72
C GLU A 124 28.49 13.58 -27.99
N ALA A 125 27.52 12.70 -27.70
CA ALA A 125 27.77 11.39 -27.11
C ALA A 125 27.12 10.31 -27.99
N ASP A 126 27.89 9.28 -28.33
CA ASP A 126 27.43 8.13 -29.12
C ASP A 126 26.73 7.08 -28.26
N ALA A 127 27.01 7.08 -26.94
CA ALA A 127 26.39 6.19 -25.98
C ALA A 127 26.53 6.70 -24.54
N LEU A 128 25.63 6.23 -23.66
CA LEU A 128 25.72 6.36 -22.21
C LEU A 128 25.81 4.98 -21.57
N ARG A 129 26.61 4.85 -20.52
CA ARG A 129 26.78 3.61 -19.76
C ARG A 129 26.55 3.86 -18.28
N ALA A 130 25.84 2.93 -17.64
CA ALA A 130 25.78 2.82 -16.18
C ALA A 130 26.41 1.49 -15.75
N THR A 131 27.39 1.54 -14.85
CA THR A 131 28.10 0.38 -14.31
C THR A 131 27.75 0.21 -12.83
N PHE A 132 27.49 -1.02 -12.39
CA PHE A 132 27.04 -1.32 -11.03
C PHE A 132 28.08 -2.13 -10.25
N VAL A 133 28.44 -1.65 -9.06
CA VAL A 133 29.39 -2.29 -8.14
C VAL A 133 28.66 -2.57 -6.82
N THR A 134 28.80 -3.78 -6.27
CA THR A 134 28.21 -4.15 -4.98
C THR A 134 29.26 -4.19 -3.88
N ASP A 135 28.95 -3.74 -2.68
CA ASP A 135 29.80 -3.89 -1.49
C ASP A 135 29.45 -5.14 -0.66
N ARG A 136 28.33 -5.80 -0.98
CA ARG A 136 27.83 -7.01 -0.32
C ARG A 136 27.72 -8.17 -1.28
N THR A 137 27.95 -9.37 -0.76
CA THR A 137 27.69 -10.60 -1.49
C THR A 137 26.20 -10.91 -1.49
N GLY A 138 25.66 -11.28 -2.66
CA GLY A 138 24.29 -11.77 -2.78
C GLY A 138 23.47 -11.10 -3.88
N PRO A 139 22.13 -11.26 -3.85
CA PRO A 139 21.24 -10.73 -4.86
C PRO A 139 21.06 -9.22 -4.69
N ALA A 140 20.78 -8.52 -5.80
CA ALA A 140 20.23 -7.17 -5.73
C ALA A 140 19.27 -6.88 -6.88
N LEU A 141 18.42 -5.88 -6.65
CA LEU A 141 17.44 -5.38 -7.61
C LEU A 141 17.53 -3.85 -7.66
N LEU A 142 17.81 -3.36 -8.86
CA LEU A 142 17.81 -1.94 -9.24
C LEU A 142 16.56 -1.66 -10.09
N SER A 143 16.01 -0.46 -9.97
CA SER A 143 14.96 0.04 -10.87
C SER A 143 15.45 1.26 -11.66
N LEU A 144 15.38 1.19 -13.00
CA LEU A 144 15.58 2.31 -13.91
C LEU A 144 14.22 2.95 -14.23
N GLN A 145 14.09 4.26 -14.00
CA GLN A 145 12.82 4.98 -14.16
C GLN A 145 12.78 5.75 -15.49
N TRP A 146 13.76 6.63 -15.72
CA TRP A 146 13.95 7.32 -16.99
C TRP A 146 15.29 8.05 -17.04
N TRP A 147 15.84 8.24 -18.24
CA TRP A 147 16.94 9.17 -18.49
C TRP A 147 16.49 10.32 -19.41
N ALA A 148 16.97 11.52 -19.11
CA ALA A 148 16.53 12.75 -19.73
C ALA A 148 17.69 13.75 -19.93
N VAL A 149 17.38 14.79 -20.68
CA VAL A 149 18.21 15.98 -20.86
C VAL A 149 17.45 17.22 -20.38
N GLY A 150 18.18 18.25 -19.96
CA GLY A 150 17.57 19.51 -19.55
C GLY A 150 18.36 20.76 -19.96
N ASP A 151 17.67 21.89 -19.95
CA ASP A 151 18.18 23.25 -20.18
C ASP A 151 18.12 24.02 -18.85
N SER A 152 19.27 24.17 -18.18
CA SER A 152 19.33 24.77 -16.84
C SER A 152 18.92 26.25 -16.82
N THR A 153 19.16 26.96 -17.93
CA THR A 153 18.81 28.38 -18.07
C THR A 153 17.30 28.54 -18.20
N LEU A 154 16.67 27.74 -19.05
CA LEU A 154 15.21 27.78 -19.21
C LEU A 154 14.51 27.32 -17.94
N TRP A 155 15.03 26.30 -17.26
CA TRP A 155 14.51 25.87 -15.95
C TRP A 155 14.44 27.06 -14.99
N SER A 156 15.55 27.80 -14.84
CA SER A 156 15.67 28.91 -13.89
C SER A 156 14.64 30.00 -14.20
N ARG A 157 14.47 30.34 -15.48
CA ARG A 157 13.45 31.30 -15.92
C ARG A 157 12.02 30.84 -15.63
N LEU A 158 11.72 29.56 -15.83
CA LEU A 158 10.38 29.02 -15.54
C LEU A 158 10.07 29.07 -14.04
N ALA A 159 11.06 28.78 -13.19
CA ALA A 159 10.89 28.85 -11.75
C ALA A 159 10.72 30.28 -11.25
N GLU A 160 11.49 31.24 -11.77
CA GLU A 160 11.31 32.68 -11.47
C GLU A 160 9.97 33.23 -11.96
N ALA A 161 9.41 32.67 -13.04
CA ALA A 161 8.13 33.06 -13.59
C ALA A 161 6.92 32.45 -12.86
N ARG A 162 7.13 31.61 -11.83
CA ARG A 162 6.03 30.98 -11.09
C ARG A 162 5.13 32.03 -10.43
N PRO A 163 3.79 31.92 -10.57
CA PRO A 163 2.88 32.87 -9.93
C PRO A 163 2.99 32.83 -8.41
N HIS A 164 2.98 34.00 -7.79
CA HIS A 164 2.78 34.13 -6.34
C HIS A 164 1.30 34.36 -6.05
N TYR A 165 0.75 33.57 -5.14
CA TYR A 165 -0.67 33.64 -4.77
C TYR A 165 -0.84 34.33 -3.42
N ASP A 166 -1.78 35.28 -3.35
CA ASP A 166 -2.17 35.93 -2.12
C ASP A 166 -3.17 35.06 -1.36
N SER A 167 -2.87 34.77 -0.09
CA SER A 167 -3.71 34.03 0.85
C SER A 167 -5.12 34.62 1.05
N ALA A 168 -5.32 35.89 0.71
CA ALA A 168 -6.64 36.51 0.72
C ALA A 168 -7.57 35.94 -0.37
N TRP A 169 -7.05 35.47 -1.51
CA TRP A 169 -7.84 34.97 -2.64
C TRP A 169 -9.03 35.88 -2.99
N ALA A 170 -8.76 37.19 -3.02
CA ALA A 170 -9.78 38.21 -3.23
C ALA A 170 -10.53 37.99 -4.55
N GLY A 171 -11.87 38.05 -4.48
CA GLY A 171 -12.73 37.78 -5.63
C GLY A 171 -13.01 36.30 -5.89
N LEU A 172 -12.41 35.38 -5.12
CA LEU A 172 -12.76 33.96 -5.12
C LEU A 172 -13.42 33.53 -3.80
N ILE A 173 -12.80 33.88 -2.67
CA ILE A 173 -13.34 33.64 -1.33
C ILE A 173 -14.01 34.93 -0.82
N LEU A 174 -15.22 34.83 -0.27
CA LEU A 174 -15.89 35.97 0.35
C LEU A 174 -15.15 36.41 1.62
N PRO A 175 -15.06 37.73 1.90
CA PRO A 175 -14.63 38.21 3.22
C PRO A 175 -15.45 37.59 4.35
N GLU A 176 -14.82 37.22 5.47
CA GLU A 176 -15.46 36.46 6.55
C GLU A 176 -16.65 37.20 7.20
N ASP A 177 -16.60 38.54 7.24
CA ASP A 177 -17.68 39.41 7.70
C ASP A 177 -18.89 39.43 6.74
N GLN A 178 -18.70 38.99 5.50
CA GLN A 178 -19.73 38.89 4.47
C GLN A 178 -20.25 37.47 4.27
N TRP A 179 -19.79 36.49 5.07
CA TRP A 179 -20.29 35.13 4.96
C TRP A 179 -21.78 35.06 5.31
N PRO A 180 -22.62 34.51 4.42
CA PRO A 180 -24.03 34.29 4.72
C PRO A 180 -24.21 33.14 5.72
N GLU A 181 -25.46 32.80 6.02
CA GLU A 181 -25.77 31.59 6.77
C GLU A 181 -25.16 30.34 6.10
N VAL A 182 -24.75 29.38 6.93
CA VAL A 182 -24.17 28.12 6.46
C VAL A 182 -25.17 27.43 5.55
N LYS A 183 -24.74 27.18 4.31
CA LYS A 183 -25.50 26.45 3.32
C LYS A 183 -24.60 25.54 2.52
N PHE A 184 -24.98 24.27 2.44
CA PHE A 184 -24.27 23.24 1.72
C PHE A 184 -24.63 23.30 0.24
N ALA A 185 -23.72 22.88 -0.65
CA ALA A 185 -24.03 22.81 -2.08
C ALA A 185 -25.10 21.74 -2.38
N ARG A 186 -24.97 20.59 -1.72
CA ARG A 186 -25.77 19.38 -1.87
C ARG A 186 -26.08 18.69 -0.54
N GLY A 187 -25.20 18.81 0.46
CA GLY A 187 -25.30 18.07 1.71
C GLY A 187 -24.94 16.60 1.52
N LEU A 188 -23.75 16.33 0.98
CA LEU A 188 -23.29 15.01 0.54
C LEU A 188 -23.32 13.98 1.68
N LEU A 189 -22.65 14.25 2.79
CA LEU A 189 -22.55 13.32 3.93
C LEU A 189 -23.45 13.75 5.10
N PHE A 190 -23.65 15.05 5.26
CA PHE A 190 -24.53 15.68 6.24
C PHE A 190 -24.98 17.04 5.70
N GLY A 191 -26.00 17.64 6.30
CA GLY A 191 -26.51 18.96 5.94
C GLY A 191 -26.66 19.90 7.13
N GLU A 192 -27.34 21.01 6.91
CA GLU A 192 -27.56 22.08 7.88
C GLU A 192 -28.22 21.56 9.16
N ASP A 193 -29.25 20.72 9.02
CA ASP A 193 -30.03 20.15 10.13
C ASP A 193 -29.22 19.18 11.00
N ASP A 194 -28.15 18.58 10.46
CA ASP A 194 -27.32 17.62 11.18
C ASP A 194 -26.28 18.31 12.09
N LEU A 195 -26.00 19.60 11.88
CA LEU A 195 -24.93 20.32 12.58
C LEU A 195 -25.13 20.36 14.10
N ALA A 196 -26.38 20.45 14.57
CA ALA A 196 -26.66 20.44 16.01
C ALA A 196 -26.32 19.08 16.65
N ALA A 197 -26.64 17.98 15.96
CA ALA A 197 -26.32 16.63 16.41
C ALA A 197 -24.80 16.37 16.39
N LEU A 198 -24.10 16.81 15.34
CA LEU A 198 -22.63 16.70 15.26
C LEU A 198 -21.94 17.49 16.36
N ARG A 199 -22.45 18.68 16.72
CA ARG A 199 -21.95 19.46 17.86
C ARG A 199 -22.12 18.74 19.19
N ALA A 200 -23.31 18.16 19.43
CA ALA A 200 -23.53 17.37 20.64
C ALA A 200 -22.62 16.12 20.67
N ARG A 201 -22.40 15.49 19.51
CA ARG A 201 -21.52 14.34 19.37
C ARG A 201 -20.06 14.65 19.67
N ALA A 202 -19.58 15.85 19.33
CA ALA A 202 -18.23 16.31 19.67
C ALA A 202 -17.99 16.42 21.19
N GLU A 203 -19.04 16.50 21.99
CA GLU A 203 -18.97 16.53 23.46
C GLU A 203 -19.28 15.16 24.10
N HIS A 204 -19.63 14.15 23.30
CA HIS A 204 -20.03 12.85 23.80
C HIS A 204 -18.83 12.03 24.30
N PRO A 205 -18.90 11.27 25.42
CA PRO A 205 -17.75 10.56 25.98
C PRO A 205 -17.02 9.61 25.02
N LEU A 206 -17.77 8.96 24.11
CA LEU A 206 -17.20 8.06 23.10
C LEU A 206 -16.54 8.82 21.94
N TRP A 207 -17.16 9.90 21.47
CA TRP A 207 -16.81 10.57 20.22
C TRP A 207 -16.00 11.85 20.40
N GLY A 208 -16.05 12.46 21.59
CA GLY A 208 -15.30 13.67 21.93
C GLY A 208 -13.79 13.46 21.87
N PRO A 209 -13.21 12.39 22.46
CA PRO A 209 -11.78 12.10 22.31
C PRO A 209 -11.35 11.87 20.86
N HIS A 210 -12.20 11.19 20.07
CA HIS A 210 -11.98 11.00 18.64
C HIS A 210 -11.98 12.33 17.88
N PHE A 211 -12.98 13.17 18.14
CA PHE A 211 -13.12 14.48 17.53
C PHE A 211 -11.99 15.44 17.97
N ALA A 212 -11.51 15.34 19.20
CA ALA A 212 -10.39 16.12 19.70
C ALA A 212 -9.10 15.83 18.91
N GLU A 213 -8.89 14.59 18.47
CA GLU A 213 -7.77 14.24 17.60
C GLU A 213 -7.92 14.84 16.20
N LEU A 214 -9.13 14.86 15.63
CA LEU A 214 -9.43 15.55 14.37
C LEU A 214 -9.19 17.07 14.51
N GLU A 215 -9.63 17.65 15.62
CA GLU A 215 -9.47 19.07 15.94
C GLU A 215 -7.99 19.44 16.15
N SER A 216 -7.22 18.60 16.83
CA SER A 216 -5.77 18.77 17.01
C SER A 216 -5.04 18.86 15.67
N ARG A 217 -5.34 17.94 14.75
CA ARG A 217 -4.78 17.95 13.37
C ARG A 217 -5.22 19.18 12.58
N ALA A 218 -6.51 19.53 12.62
CA ALA A 218 -7.01 20.73 11.95
C ALA A 218 -6.34 22.02 12.48
N ARG A 219 -6.08 22.10 13.79
CA ARG A 219 -5.34 23.22 14.39
C ARG A 219 -3.88 23.27 13.95
N ALA A 220 -3.21 22.12 13.86
CA ALA A 220 -1.84 22.06 13.36
C ALA A 220 -1.73 22.58 11.91
N ALA A 221 -2.72 22.26 11.06
CA ALA A 221 -2.77 22.73 9.68
C ALA A 221 -2.78 24.26 9.56
N LEU A 222 -3.39 24.99 10.50
CA LEU A 222 -3.42 26.47 10.49
C LEU A 222 -2.03 27.12 10.48
N GLY A 223 -0.99 26.41 10.94
CA GLY A 223 0.40 26.87 10.88
C GLY A 223 1.02 26.83 9.48
N ARG A 224 0.35 26.23 8.51
CA ARG A 224 0.83 26.04 7.14
C ARG A 224 0.40 27.18 6.21
N ASN A 225 1.20 27.44 5.19
CA ASN A 225 0.88 28.40 4.13
C ASN A 225 0.76 27.68 2.77
N PRO A 226 -0.42 27.11 2.44
CA PRO A 226 -0.54 26.24 1.27
C PRO A 226 -0.26 26.92 -0.07
N GLU A 227 -0.43 28.25 -0.15
CA GLU A 227 -0.14 29.04 -1.34
C GLU A 227 1.33 28.97 -1.77
N GLN A 228 2.26 28.73 -0.81
CA GLN A 228 3.70 28.60 -1.09
C GLN A 228 4.07 27.26 -1.72
N GLU A 229 3.15 26.30 -1.73
CA GLU A 229 3.37 24.94 -2.18
C GLU A 229 2.64 24.65 -3.50
N ILE A 230 2.04 25.68 -4.12
CA ILE A 230 1.45 25.56 -5.45
C ILE A 230 2.57 25.37 -6.47
N GLY A 231 2.57 24.21 -7.12
CA GLY A 231 3.45 23.88 -8.23
C GLY A 231 2.69 23.28 -9.40
N ASP A 232 3.43 22.55 -10.25
CA ASP A 232 2.85 21.80 -11.36
C ASP A 232 2.07 20.58 -10.86
N TYR A 233 2.48 20.01 -9.73
CA TYR A 233 1.90 18.83 -9.09
C TYR A 233 1.56 19.13 -7.63
N LEU A 234 0.67 18.33 -7.05
CA LEU A 234 0.30 18.41 -5.65
C LEU A 234 1.42 17.81 -4.75
N PRO A 235 1.66 18.37 -3.55
CA PRO A 235 2.50 17.75 -2.54
C PRO A 235 2.05 16.32 -2.22
N TRP A 236 3.01 15.40 -2.17
CA TRP A 236 2.74 13.98 -1.98
C TRP A 236 3.87 13.26 -1.24
N SER A 237 3.55 12.12 -0.62
CA SER A 237 4.47 11.35 0.23
C SER A 237 4.82 9.98 -0.33
N ASP A 238 4.26 9.56 -1.47
CA ASP A 238 4.68 8.35 -2.18
C ASP A 238 5.80 8.70 -3.15
N TYR A 239 7.02 8.37 -2.78
CA TYR A 239 8.21 8.79 -3.52
C TYR A 239 8.56 7.90 -4.72
N ARG A 240 7.76 6.87 -5.03
CA ARG A 240 7.98 6.03 -6.22
C ARG A 240 7.98 6.83 -7.51
N TYR A 241 7.08 7.81 -7.59
CA TYR A 241 6.78 8.55 -8.83
C TYR A 241 7.06 10.05 -8.73
N LEU A 242 7.27 10.54 -7.50
CA LEU A 242 7.60 11.93 -7.26
C LEU A 242 9.05 12.22 -7.66
N ARG A 243 9.28 13.35 -8.31
CA ARG A 243 10.64 13.78 -8.66
C ARG A 243 11.44 14.07 -7.40
N ALA A 244 12.73 13.75 -7.41
CA ALA A 244 13.59 13.90 -6.23
C ALA A 244 13.56 15.34 -5.66
N ARG A 245 13.49 16.34 -6.54
CA ARG A 245 13.40 17.77 -6.16
C ARG A 245 12.01 18.25 -5.74
N GLU A 246 10.98 17.44 -5.95
CA GLU A 246 9.60 17.71 -5.54
C GLU A 246 9.27 17.04 -4.19
N GLN A 247 10.18 16.23 -3.65
CA GLN A 247 10.08 15.63 -2.33
C GLN A 247 10.27 16.67 -1.21
N GLY A 248 9.88 16.31 0.02
CA GLY A 248 10.08 17.12 1.22
C GLY A 248 8.89 18.01 1.61
N PHE A 249 7.81 18.00 0.83
CA PHE A 249 6.54 18.60 1.23
C PHE A 249 5.59 17.55 1.80
N GLU A 250 5.02 17.83 2.97
CA GLU A 250 3.99 16.98 3.57
C GLU A 250 2.71 16.99 2.72
N PRO A 251 2.03 15.86 2.47
CA PRO A 251 0.71 15.88 1.85
C PRO A 251 -0.26 16.68 2.73
N TRP A 252 -1.17 17.43 2.10
CA TRP A 252 -2.24 18.13 2.83
C TRP A 252 -3.64 17.69 2.38
N THR A 253 -3.79 16.55 1.71
CA THR A 253 -5.09 16.05 1.22
C THR A 253 -6.16 15.96 2.30
N VAL A 254 -5.77 15.66 3.53
CA VAL A 254 -6.69 15.46 4.65
C VAL A 254 -7.03 16.77 5.36
N ASP A 255 -6.06 17.68 5.47
CA ASP A 255 -6.14 18.92 6.22
C ASP A 255 -7.36 19.80 5.89
N PRO A 256 -7.72 20.06 4.62
CA PRO A 256 -8.85 20.92 4.31
C PRO A 256 -10.19 20.28 4.68
N VAL A 257 -10.31 18.95 4.62
CA VAL A 257 -11.51 18.23 5.06
C VAL A 257 -11.66 18.37 6.58
N LEU A 258 -10.57 18.20 7.33
CA LEU A 258 -10.60 18.36 8.78
C LEU A 258 -10.90 19.81 9.19
N CYS A 259 -10.24 20.78 8.57
CA CYS A 259 -10.49 22.20 8.81
C CYS A 259 -11.94 22.58 8.51
N ALA A 260 -12.53 22.08 7.41
CA ALA A 260 -13.92 22.33 7.08
C ALA A 260 -14.89 21.69 8.10
N LEU A 261 -14.71 20.40 8.43
CA LEU A 261 -15.56 19.70 9.39
C LEU A 261 -15.49 20.33 10.78
N VAL A 262 -14.28 20.50 11.31
CA VAL A 262 -14.06 21.05 12.66
C VAL A 262 -14.54 22.50 12.70
N GLY A 263 -14.26 23.30 11.66
CA GLY A 263 -14.75 24.66 11.53
C GLY A 263 -16.28 24.78 11.59
N LEU A 264 -17.01 23.89 10.90
CA LEU A 264 -18.48 23.87 10.94
C LEU A 264 -19.04 23.44 12.31
N VAL A 265 -18.44 22.42 12.92
CA VAL A 265 -18.84 21.90 14.23
C VAL A 265 -18.56 22.95 15.31
N ARG A 266 -17.33 23.48 15.40
CA ARG A 266 -16.90 24.48 16.37
C ARG A 266 -17.35 25.91 16.05
N LYS A 267 -17.91 26.15 14.86
CA LYS A 267 -18.20 27.49 14.33
C LYS A 267 -16.94 28.36 14.22
N ASP A 268 -15.79 27.73 13.96
CA ASP A 268 -14.49 28.38 13.82
C ASP A 268 -14.31 28.86 12.37
N ARG A 269 -14.45 30.18 12.16
CA ARG A 269 -14.32 30.81 10.84
C ARG A 269 -12.89 30.74 10.30
N ALA A 270 -11.86 30.79 11.15
CA ALA A 270 -10.48 30.72 10.72
C ALA A 270 -10.17 29.33 10.11
N MET A 271 -10.69 28.26 10.71
CA MET A 271 -10.57 26.91 10.14
C MET A 271 -11.31 26.77 8.82
N MET A 272 -12.57 27.23 8.75
CA MET A 272 -13.32 27.23 7.50
C MET A 272 -12.60 28.04 6.40
N ARG A 273 -12.04 29.20 6.76
CA ARG A 273 -11.29 30.07 5.84
C ARG A 273 -10.02 29.37 5.34
N HIS A 274 -9.34 28.65 6.20
CA HIS A 274 -8.13 27.90 5.86
C HIS A 274 -8.43 26.71 4.95
N ALA A 275 -9.53 25.97 5.17
CA ALA A 275 -10.00 24.95 4.23
C ALA A 275 -10.28 25.53 2.83
N LEU A 276 -10.87 26.73 2.75
CA LEU A 276 -11.11 27.42 1.47
C LEU A 276 -9.81 27.84 0.78
N ARG A 277 -8.77 28.25 1.53
CA ARG A 277 -7.44 28.55 0.97
C ARG A 277 -6.84 27.32 0.28
N TYR A 278 -6.87 26.17 0.94
CA TYR A 278 -6.47 24.90 0.34
C TYR A 278 -7.29 24.54 -0.90
N LEU A 279 -8.62 24.75 -0.88
CA LEU A 279 -9.46 24.53 -2.06
C LEU A 279 -9.01 25.39 -3.25
N MET A 280 -8.64 26.65 -3.02
CA MET A 280 -8.08 27.50 -4.09
C MET A 280 -6.71 27.01 -4.55
N CYS A 281 -5.87 26.51 -3.65
CA CYS A 281 -4.59 25.88 -4.02
C CYS A 281 -4.83 24.68 -4.96
N TYR A 282 -5.78 23.78 -4.65
CA TYR A 282 -6.18 22.69 -5.56
C TYR A 282 -6.62 23.18 -6.93
N VAL A 283 -7.46 24.22 -6.97
CA VAL A 283 -7.97 24.81 -8.22
C VAL A 283 -6.82 25.38 -9.06
N HIS A 284 -5.79 25.93 -8.43
CA HIS A 284 -4.68 26.62 -9.09
C HIS A 284 -3.44 25.75 -9.34
N THR A 285 -3.28 24.58 -8.72
CA THR A 285 -2.26 23.58 -9.07
C THR A 285 -2.52 23.01 -10.47
N THR A 286 -1.50 22.93 -11.33
CA THR A 286 -1.66 22.55 -12.75
C THR A 286 -2.23 21.15 -12.92
N HIS A 287 -1.66 20.16 -12.25
CA HIS A 287 -2.04 18.76 -12.33
C HIS A 287 -2.29 18.14 -10.96
N TRP A 288 -3.32 17.30 -10.86
CA TRP A 288 -3.59 16.50 -9.66
C TRP A 288 -2.94 15.12 -9.67
N CYS A 289 -2.18 14.76 -10.72
CA CYS A 289 -1.34 13.58 -10.70
C CYS A 289 -0.06 13.85 -9.90
N GLN A 290 0.62 12.78 -9.48
CA GLN A 290 1.85 12.87 -8.69
C GLN A 290 3.16 12.84 -9.51
N SER A 291 3.08 12.65 -10.83
CA SER A 291 4.27 12.46 -11.66
C SER A 291 4.20 13.22 -12.98
N ALA A 292 5.33 13.85 -13.32
CA ALA A 292 5.56 14.43 -14.64
C ALA A 292 5.61 13.38 -15.75
N GLU A 293 6.00 12.15 -15.44
CA GLU A 293 6.04 11.04 -16.41
C GLU A 293 4.63 10.72 -16.94
N SER A 294 3.61 10.78 -16.09
CA SER A 294 2.20 10.56 -16.47
C SER A 294 1.65 11.65 -17.39
N ARG A 295 2.39 12.75 -17.59
CA ARG A 295 2.05 13.87 -18.47
C ARG A 295 3.04 14.04 -19.61
N ALA A 296 4.01 13.13 -19.75
CA ALA A 296 5.02 13.20 -20.79
C ALA A 296 4.40 13.12 -22.19
N ARG A 297 4.68 14.11 -23.02
CA ARG A 297 4.07 14.19 -24.35
C ARG A 297 4.56 13.04 -25.23
N GLY A 298 3.62 12.26 -25.77
CA GLY A 298 3.91 11.13 -26.65
C GLY A 298 4.14 9.80 -25.93
N SER A 299 4.04 9.77 -24.60
CA SER A 299 3.89 8.53 -23.84
C SER A 299 2.40 8.27 -23.56
N VAL A 300 2.01 6.99 -23.56
CA VAL A 300 0.67 6.55 -23.15
C VAL A 300 0.67 5.96 -21.75
N TRP A 301 1.83 5.99 -21.08
CA TRP A 301 2.00 5.52 -19.72
C TRP A 301 1.27 6.46 -18.75
N ASP A 302 0.60 5.85 -17.79
CA ASP A 302 -0.07 6.54 -16.70
C ASP A 302 0.09 5.72 -15.44
N GLN A 303 0.29 6.43 -14.34
CA GLN A 303 -0.09 5.89 -13.06
C GLN A 303 -1.62 5.94 -12.94
N ARG A 304 -2.19 4.92 -12.28
CA ARG A 304 -3.61 4.91 -11.94
C ARG A 304 -3.99 6.13 -11.09
N CYS A 305 -5.19 6.64 -11.35
CA CYS A 305 -5.77 7.89 -10.84
C CYS A 305 -6.02 8.02 -9.32
N PHE A 306 -5.12 7.51 -8.46
CA PHE A 306 -5.25 7.61 -7.01
C PHE A 306 -5.27 9.05 -6.50
N LEU A 307 -4.33 9.90 -6.96
CA LEU A 307 -4.25 11.27 -6.46
C LEU A 307 -5.37 12.14 -7.04
N GLU A 308 -5.77 11.91 -8.29
CA GLU A 308 -6.95 12.54 -8.88
C GLU A 308 -8.23 12.15 -8.13
N GLU A 309 -8.39 10.89 -7.74
CA GLU A 309 -9.50 10.42 -6.91
C GLU A 309 -9.53 11.15 -5.57
N MET A 310 -8.41 11.12 -4.84
CA MET A 310 -8.31 11.73 -3.51
C MET A 310 -8.51 13.26 -3.56
N SER A 311 -7.98 13.93 -4.58
CA SER A 311 -8.13 15.38 -4.78
C SER A 311 -9.55 15.75 -5.16
N THR A 312 -10.20 14.95 -6.01
CA THR A 312 -11.61 15.13 -6.37
C THR A 312 -12.51 14.95 -5.16
N THR A 313 -12.29 13.89 -4.37
CA THR A 313 -13.03 13.63 -3.13
C THR A 313 -12.88 14.80 -2.16
N THR A 314 -11.65 15.27 -1.94
CA THR A 314 -11.35 16.41 -1.06
C THR A 314 -12.04 17.68 -1.53
N CYS A 315 -11.87 18.03 -2.81
CA CYS A 315 -12.50 19.23 -3.40
C CYS A 315 -14.03 19.15 -3.34
N ALA A 316 -14.62 17.99 -3.61
CA ALA A 316 -16.07 17.82 -3.58
C ALA A 316 -16.64 18.02 -2.16
N LEU A 317 -15.99 17.45 -1.14
CA LEU A 317 -16.42 17.60 0.25
C LEU A 317 -16.26 19.06 0.74
N VAL A 318 -15.11 19.67 0.52
CA VAL A 318 -14.86 21.06 0.97
C VAL A 318 -15.75 22.05 0.22
N TYR A 319 -15.94 21.84 -1.09
CA TYR A 319 -16.88 22.62 -1.89
C TYR A 319 -18.30 22.49 -1.36
N ASP A 320 -18.76 21.27 -1.09
CA ASP A 320 -20.10 21.02 -0.57
C ASP A 320 -20.32 21.73 0.76
N TRP A 321 -19.39 21.57 1.70
CA TRP A 321 -19.51 22.03 3.08
C TRP A 321 -19.37 23.55 3.24
N LEU A 322 -18.52 24.18 2.42
CA LEU A 322 -18.19 25.60 2.53
C LEU A 322 -18.68 26.43 1.32
N TRP A 323 -19.62 25.88 0.55
CA TRP A 323 -20.22 26.51 -0.64
C TRP A 323 -20.69 27.96 -0.41
N PHE A 324 -21.27 28.21 0.76
CA PHE A 324 -21.83 29.51 1.15
C PHE A 324 -20.78 30.63 1.24
N ALA A 325 -19.50 30.29 1.45
CA ALA A 325 -18.39 31.24 1.59
C ALA A 325 -17.65 31.53 0.26
N LEU A 326 -18.04 30.87 -0.83
CA LEU A 326 -17.46 31.06 -2.16
C LEU A 326 -18.24 32.07 -2.99
N THR A 327 -17.51 32.84 -3.81
CA THR A 327 -18.11 33.64 -4.89
C THR A 327 -18.61 32.73 -6.03
N ASP A 328 -19.48 33.25 -6.90
CA ASP A 328 -19.95 32.50 -8.08
C ASP A 328 -18.81 32.12 -9.02
N ARG A 329 -17.83 33.02 -9.19
CA ARG A 329 -16.62 32.74 -9.96
C ARG A 329 -15.85 31.55 -9.38
N ALA A 330 -15.61 31.53 -8.07
CA ALA A 330 -14.92 30.40 -7.44
C ALA A 330 -15.72 29.11 -7.56
N ARG A 331 -17.06 29.19 -7.46
CA ARG A 331 -17.91 28.01 -7.63
C ARG A 331 -17.76 27.37 -9.00
N GLU A 332 -17.73 28.17 -10.07
CA GLU A 332 -17.50 27.64 -11.42
C GLU A 332 -16.08 27.09 -11.59
N LEU A 333 -15.06 27.78 -11.06
CA LEU A 333 -13.67 27.31 -11.15
C LEU A 333 -13.46 25.97 -10.44
N VAL A 334 -14.05 25.76 -9.27
CA VAL A 334 -13.99 24.48 -8.56
C VAL A 334 -14.65 23.37 -9.38
N ARG A 335 -15.82 23.63 -9.98
CA ARG A 335 -16.49 22.64 -10.85
C ARG A 335 -15.65 22.28 -12.08
N LEU A 336 -15.04 23.27 -12.73
CA LEU A 336 -14.12 23.05 -13.85
C LEU A 336 -12.91 22.20 -13.42
N ALA A 337 -12.29 22.52 -12.29
CA ALA A 337 -11.16 21.76 -11.77
C ALA A 337 -11.54 20.30 -11.45
N ILE A 338 -12.67 20.07 -10.79
CA ILE A 338 -13.20 18.71 -10.53
C ILE A 338 -13.36 17.92 -11.83
N TRP A 339 -13.87 18.53 -12.89
CA TRP A 339 -14.06 17.86 -14.17
C TRP A 339 -12.74 17.62 -14.91
N ASP A 340 -11.98 18.68 -15.18
CA ASP A 340 -10.80 18.64 -16.07
C ASP A 340 -9.62 17.90 -15.45
N LYS A 341 -9.39 18.10 -14.14
CA LYS A 341 -8.20 17.57 -13.43
C LYS A 341 -8.50 16.26 -12.70
N GLY A 342 -9.76 16.04 -12.34
CA GLY A 342 -10.23 14.87 -11.62
C GLY A 342 -10.98 13.87 -12.50
N LEU A 343 -12.27 14.10 -12.68
CA LEU A 343 -13.21 13.14 -13.29
C LEU A 343 -12.82 12.71 -14.70
N GLY A 344 -12.30 13.61 -15.54
CA GLY A 344 -11.86 13.26 -16.89
C GLY A 344 -10.73 12.23 -16.90
N ILE A 345 -9.80 12.33 -15.94
CA ILE A 345 -8.68 11.39 -15.80
C ILE A 345 -9.15 10.08 -15.18
N ILE A 346 -9.98 10.14 -14.14
CA ILE A 346 -10.53 8.95 -13.50
C ILE A 346 -11.37 8.15 -14.50
N GLN A 347 -12.22 8.83 -15.29
CA GLN A 347 -13.03 8.19 -16.31
C GLN A 347 -12.17 7.56 -17.41
N ARG A 348 -11.07 8.20 -17.84
CA ARG A 348 -10.10 7.62 -18.78
C ARG A 348 -9.59 6.28 -18.26
N ASP A 349 -9.17 6.20 -17.00
CA ASP A 349 -8.61 4.98 -16.43
C ASP A 349 -9.67 3.88 -16.33
N MET A 350 -10.87 4.22 -15.87
CA MET A 350 -11.98 3.27 -15.75
C MET A 350 -12.42 2.69 -17.11
N VAL A 351 -12.23 3.40 -18.23
CA VAL A 351 -12.54 2.85 -19.58
C VAL A 351 -11.34 2.21 -20.27
N LYS A 352 -10.12 2.55 -19.87
CA LYS A 352 -8.88 2.05 -20.48
C LYS A 352 -8.48 0.69 -19.92
N TRP A 353 -8.76 0.43 -18.64
CA TRP A 353 -8.15 -0.68 -17.89
C TRP A 353 -9.19 -1.65 -17.32
N GLU A 354 -9.56 -2.67 -18.10
CA GLU A 354 -10.58 -3.66 -17.69
C GLU A 354 -10.30 -4.33 -16.33
N TYR A 355 -9.04 -4.61 -16.03
CA TYR A 355 -8.70 -5.32 -14.79
C TYR A 355 -9.07 -4.55 -13.51
N VAL A 356 -9.28 -3.21 -13.57
CA VAL A 356 -9.61 -2.42 -12.39
C VAL A 356 -10.97 -2.80 -11.79
N PHE A 357 -11.87 -3.36 -12.59
CA PHE A 357 -13.17 -3.88 -12.14
C PHE A 357 -13.07 -5.22 -11.38
N HIS A 358 -11.87 -5.82 -11.29
CA HIS A 358 -11.64 -7.10 -10.63
C HIS A 358 -10.70 -7.00 -9.43
N ILE A 359 -10.32 -5.79 -9.02
CA ILE A 359 -9.42 -5.52 -7.90
C ILE A 359 -9.95 -4.37 -7.05
N ASN A 360 -9.32 -4.11 -5.91
CA ASN A 360 -9.69 -3.04 -4.98
C ASN A 360 -9.86 -1.64 -5.62
N GLN A 361 -9.07 -1.34 -6.67
CA GLN A 361 -8.97 0.01 -7.25
C GLN A 361 -10.25 0.49 -7.95
N GLY A 362 -10.97 -0.38 -8.66
CA GLY A 362 -12.18 0.02 -9.40
C GLY A 362 -13.26 0.59 -8.47
N PRO A 363 -13.71 -0.15 -7.45
CA PRO A 363 -14.63 0.36 -6.45
C PRO A 363 -14.12 1.62 -5.74
N TRP A 364 -12.82 1.69 -5.45
CA TRP A 364 -12.21 2.86 -4.83
C TRP A 364 -12.39 4.11 -5.70
N PHE A 365 -12.01 4.05 -6.98
CA PHE A 365 -12.08 5.20 -7.90
C PHE A 365 -13.50 5.70 -8.13
N CYS A 366 -14.50 4.84 -7.95
CA CYS A 366 -15.90 5.22 -8.06
C CYS A 366 -16.35 6.21 -6.98
N ARG A 367 -15.69 6.28 -5.81
CA ARG A 367 -16.02 7.29 -4.77
C ARG A 367 -15.96 8.71 -5.34
N ALA A 368 -14.83 9.08 -5.94
CA ALA A 368 -14.65 10.41 -6.52
C ALA A 368 -15.63 10.69 -7.67
N ARG A 369 -15.90 9.67 -8.51
CA ARG A 369 -16.88 9.79 -9.61
C ARG A 369 -18.28 10.11 -9.09
N ILE A 370 -18.70 9.46 -8.00
CA ILE A 370 -19.96 9.73 -7.33
C ILE A 370 -19.94 11.12 -6.68
N LEU A 371 -18.99 11.41 -5.78
CA LEU A 371 -18.96 12.67 -5.03
C LEU A 371 -18.83 13.89 -5.94
N GLY A 372 -17.85 13.87 -6.85
CA GLY A 372 -17.63 14.94 -7.82
C GLY A 372 -18.83 15.08 -8.75
N GLY A 373 -19.37 13.98 -9.27
CA GLY A 373 -20.53 14.00 -10.15
C GLY A 373 -21.80 14.56 -9.49
N LEU A 374 -22.07 14.23 -8.21
CA LEU A 374 -23.21 14.73 -7.43
C LEU A 374 -23.14 16.25 -7.22
N VAL A 375 -21.92 16.76 -6.95
CA VAL A 375 -21.65 18.20 -6.87
C VAL A 375 -21.90 18.89 -8.22
N LEU A 376 -21.42 18.29 -9.32
CA LEU A 376 -21.60 18.86 -10.66
C LEU A 376 -23.06 18.80 -11.13
N GLU A 377 -23.80 17.74 -10.84
CA GLU A 377 -25.19 17.51 -11.30
C GLU A 377 -26.12 18.69 -10.94
N ALA A 378 -25.80 19.44 -9.87
CA ALA A 378 -26.58 20.60 -9.46
C ALA A 378 -26.61 21.70 -10.52
N ALA A 379 -25.47 21.93 -11.17
CA ALA A 379 -25.26 23.00 -12.14
C ALA A 379 -25.22 22.45 -13.58
N TRP A 380 -24.77 21.21 -13.77
CA TRP A 380 -24.59 20.55 -15.06
C TRP A 380 -25.42 19.26 -15.10
N PRO A 381 -26.75 19.31 -15.32
CA PRO A 381 -27.64 18.15 -15.18
C PRO A 381 -27.27 16.94 -16.05
N ARG A 382 -26.48 17.14 -17.12
CA ARG A 382 -25.97 16.06 -17.98
C ARG A 382 -24.90 15.19 -17.31
N THR A 383 -24.42 15.53 -16.11
CA THR A 383 -23.53 14.66 -15.34
C THR A 383 -24.27 13.53 -14.61
N ARG A 384 -25.61 13.61 -14.46
CA ARG A 384 -26.40 12.57 -13.77
C ARG A 384 -26.13 11.15 -14.29
N PRO A 385 -26.14 10.86 -15.61
CA PRO A 385 -25.86 9.52 -16.10
C PRO A 385 -24.46 9.01 -15.73
N TYR A 386 -23.47 9.91 -15.60
CA TYR A 386 -22.12 9.53 -15.16
C TYR A 386 -22.10 9.11 -13.69
N VAL A 387 -22.91 9.76 -12.84
CA VAL A 387 -23.06 9.36 -11.43
C VAL A 387 -23.72 7.99 -11.32
N GLU A 388 -24.79 7.76 -12.09
CA GLU A 388 -25.48 6.46 -12.09
C GLU A 388 -24.57 5.35 -12.62
N GLN A 389 -23.77 5.62 -13.66
CA GLN A 389 -22.76 4.67 -14.13
C GLN A 389 -21.69 4.41 -13.08
N ALA A 390 -21.18 5.43 -12.40
CA ALA A 390 -20.18 5.25 -11.34
C ALA A 390 -20.70 4.42 -10.17
N TYR A 391 -21.97 4.55 -9.81
CA TYR A 391 -22.62 3.70 -8.82
C TYR A 391 -22.74 2.24 -9.32
N ALA A 392 -23.15 2.03 -10.57
CA ALA A 392 -23.21 0.69 -11.17
C ALA A 392 -21.83 0.02 -11.21
N ASP A 393 -20.81 0.74 -11.69
CA ASP A 393 -19.42 0.28 -11.74
C ASP A 393 -18.87 -0.06 -10.35
N MET A 394 -19.24 0.72 -9.32
CA MET A 394 -18.87 0.43 -7.94
C MET A 394 -19.49 -0.90 -7.47
N LEU A 395 -20.77 -1.14 -7.76
CA LEU A 395 -21.43 -2.39 -7.37
C LEU A 395 -20.83 -3.60 -8.10
N GLU A 396 -20.59 -3.48 -9.40
CA GLU A 396 -19.95 -4.52 -10.21
C GLU A 396 -18.56 -4.84 -9.67
N GLY A 397 -17.72 -3.82 -9.48
CA GLY A 397 -16.37 -4.01 -8.94
C GLY A 397 -16.38 -4.64 -7.55
N MET A 398 -17.32 -4.26 -6.68
CA MET A 398 -17.47 -4.87 -5.36
C MET A 398 -17.93 -6.32 -5.43
N ASP A 399 -18.75 -6.69 -6.41
CA ASP A 399 -19.19 -8.07 -6.61
C ASP A 399 -18.04 -8.98 -7.08
N HIS A 400 -17.12 -8.45 -7.90
CA HIS A 400 -15.92 -9.18 -8.30
C HIS A 400 -14.85 -9.22 -7.19
N TYR A 401 -14.68 -8.13 -6.45
CA TYR A 401 -13.67 -8.00 -5.41
C TYR A 401 -13.97 -8.87 -4.17
N LEU A 402 -15.25 -8.93 -3.77
CA LEU A 402 -15.68 -9.76 -2.64
C LEU A 402 -15.92 -11.21 -3.07
N LEU A 403 -15.28 -12.14 -2.37
CA LEU A 403 -15.45 -13.57 -2.57
C LEU A 403 -16.74 -14.09 -1.91
N GLU A 404 -17.11 -15.32 -2.23
CA GLU A 404 -18.38 -15.91 -1.74
C GLU A 404 -18.43 -16.03 -0.22
N ASP A 405 -17.30 -16.25 0.45
CA ASP A 405 -17.20 -16.28 1.91
C ASP A 405 -17.10 -14.88 2.56
N GLY A 406 -17.25 -13.82 1.77
CA GLY A 406 -17.21 -12.43 2.22
C GLY A 406 -15.81 -11.86 2.38
N GLY A 407 -14.76 -12.63 2.07
CA GLY A 407 -13.37 -12.16 2.10
C GLY A 407 -12.88 -11.58 0.78
N VAL A 408 -11.59 -11.27 0.76
CA VAL A 408 -10.86 -10.73 -0.40
C VAL A 408 -9.50 -11.42 -0.49
N ASP A 409 -8.98 -11.61 -1.69
CA ASP A 409 -7.69 -12.27 -1.91
C ASP A 409 -6.48 -11.36 -1.66
N GLU A 410 -6.68 -10.04 -1.64
CA GLU A 410 -5.64 -9.05 -1.36
C GLU A 410 -5.35 -8.88 0.16
N GLY A 411 -6.08 -9.57 1.03
CA GLY A 411 -5.93 -9.48 2.49
C GLY A 411 -6.70 -8.35 3.17
N VAL A 412 -6.71 -8.37 4.50
CA VAL A 412 -7.57 -7.50 5.33
C VAL A 412 -7.13 -6.02 5.34
N GLY A 413 -5.85 -5.74 5.07
CA GLY A 413 -5.35 -4.38 4.88
C GLY A 413 -6.06 -3.71 3.71
N TYR A 414 -6.05 -4.37 2.55
CA TYR A 414 -6.72 -3.92 1.33
C TYR A 414 -8.25 -3.85 1.46
N PHE A 415 -8.86 -4.82 2.13
CA PHE A 415 -10.28 -4.77 2.46
C PHE A 415 -10.66 -3.47 3.19
N SER A 416 -9.91 -3.12 4.23
CA SER A 416 -10.20 -1.97 5.10
C SER A 416 -10.12 -0.65 4.33
N VAL A 417 -9.06 -0.47 3.54
CA VAL A 417 -8.85 0.77 2.79
C VAL A 417 -9.84 0.91 1.62
N THR A 418 -10.22 -0.19 0.97
CA THR A 418 -11.24 -0.19 -0.09
C THR A 418 -12.60 0.22 0.45
N LEU A 419 -13.01 -0.36 1.59
CA LEU A 419 -14.29 -0.02 2.20
C LEU A 419 -14.35 1.41 2.74
N GLN A 420 -13.23 1.97 3.19
CA GLN A 420 -13.18 3.39 3.56
C GLN A 420 -13.58 4.30 2.37
N ALA A 421 -13.16 3.98 1.15
CA ALA A 421 -13.58 4.69 -0.05
C ALA A 421 -15.03 4.37 -0.44
N VAL A 422 -15.37 3.08 -0.55
CA VAL A 422 -16.68 2.63 -1.04
C VAL A 422 -17.82 3.11 -0.14
N LEU A 423 -17.70 2.94 1.18
CA LEU A 423 -18.79 3.23 2.11
C LEU A 423 -19.12 4.73 2.15
N SER A 424 -18.11 5.60 2.12
CA SER A 424 -18.34 7.05 2.10
C SER A 424 -18.98 7.53 0.78
N GLY A 425 -18.61 6.94 -0.36
CA GLY A 425 -19.27 7.19 -1.65
C GLY A 425 -20.74 6.74 -1.66
N LEU A 426 -21.02 5.54 -1.16
CA LEU A 426 -22.38 5.00 -1.06
C LEU A 426 -23.25 5.83 -0.10
N MET A 427 -22.72 6.26 1.04
CA MET A 427 -23.45 7.15 1.95
C MET A 427 -23.92 8.43 1.25
N ALA A 428 -23.04 9.08 0.50
CA ALA A 428 -23.39 10.30 -0.21
C ALA A 428 -24.43 10.05 -1.31
N TYR A 429 -24.26 8.97 -2.08
CA TYR A 429 -25.25 8.57 -3.08
C TYR A 429 -26.62 8.29 -2.45
N ALA A 430 -26.67 7.48 -1.38
CA ALA A 430 -27.90 7.16 -0.65
C ALA A 430 -28.63 8.42 -0.20
N ARG A 431 -27.88 9.34 0.44
CA ARG A 431 -28.43 10.58 0.98
C ARG A 431 -29.01 11.47 -0.12
N VAL A 432 -28.24 11.77 -1.17
CA VAL A 432 -28.68 12.68 -2.25
C VAL A 432 -29.82 12.07 -3.07
N ARG A 433 -29.89 10.74 -3.18
CA ARG A 433 -31.00 10.04 -3.86
C ARG A 433 -32.19 9.74 -2.95
N GLY A 434 -32.10 10.03 -1.65
CA GLY A 434 -33.17 9.74 -0.68
C GLY A 434 -33.45 8.25 -0.49
N ARG A 435 -32.41 7.41 -0.59
CA ARG A 435 -32.51 5.95 -0.45
C ARG A 435 -31.94 5.49 0.89
N PRO A 436 -32.52 4.48 1.55
CA PRO A 436 -31.89 3.84 2.70
C PRO A 436 -30.54 3.23 2.29
N ILE A 437 -29.50 3.46 3.11
CA ILE A 437 -28.15 2.96 2.81
C ILE A 437 -28.13 1.42 2.65
N ARG A 438 -28.91 0.71 3.47
CA ARG A 438 -29.01 -0.76 3.42
C ARG A 438 -29.50 -1.31 2.07
N ASP A 439 -30.26 -0.53 1.32
CA ASP A 439 -30.83 -0.93 0.03
C ASP A 439 -29.85 -0.78 -1.14
N ILE A 440 -28.65 -0.22 -0.89
CA ILE A 440 -27.64 0.04 -1.91
C ILE A 440 -26.28 -0.60 -1.62
N LEU A 441 -26.13 -1.26 -0.47
CA LEU A 441 -24.88 -1.92 -0.13
C LEU A 441 -24.67 -3.15 -1.04
N PRO A 442 -23.41 -3.46 -1.44
CA PRO A 442 -23.11 -4.67 -2.17
C PRO A 442 -23.58 -5.93 -1.40
N PRO A 443 -24.32 -6.87 -2.02
CA PRO A 443 -24.90 -8.00 -1.30
C PRO A 443 -23.87 -8.89 -0.59
N LYS A 444 -22.70 -9.13 -1.20
CA LYS A 444 -21.63 -9.95 -0.62
C LYS A 444 -21.02 -9.33 0.65
N LEU A 445 -21.12 -8.01 0.80
CA LEU A 445 -20.55 -7.29 1.95
C LEU A 445 -21.15 -7.76 3.28
N ALA A 446 -22.42 -8.16 3.28
CA ALA A 446 -23.11 -8.68 4.46
C ALA A 446 -22.50 -9.99 5.01
N ARG A 447 -21.61 -10.65 4.25
CA ARG A 447 -20.91 -11.87 4.69
C ARG A 447 -19.50 -11.59 5.24
N SER A 448 -19.02 -10.35 5.08
CA SER A 448 -17.63 -10.01 5.39
C SER A 448 -17.30 -9.94 6.89
N GLY A 449 -18.30 -9.96 7.78
CA GLY A 449 -18.07 -10.06 9.23
C GLY A 449 -17.26 -11.29 9.60
N LYS A 450 -17.54 -12.43 8.96
CA LYS A 450 -16.75 -13.67 9.14
C LYS A 450 -15.30 -13.49 8.69
N PHE A 451 -15.07 -12.83 7.56
CA PHE A 451 -13.72 -12.54 7.07
C PHE A 451 -12.94 -11.67 8.06
N VAL A 452 -13.55 -10.57 8.52
CA VAL A 452 -12.92 -9.69 9.52
C VAL A 452 -12.62 -10.43 10.82
N ALA A 453 -13.53 -11.28 11.30
CA ALA A 453 -13.29 -12.09 12.50
C ALA A 453 -12.12 -13.07 12.34
N VAL A 454 -12.02 -13.76 11.19
CA VAL A 454 -10.93 -14.71 10.91
C VAL A 454 -9.59 -14.02 10.73
N MET A 455 -9.56 -12.81 10.16
CA MET A 455 -8.32 -12.07 9.88
C MET A 455 -7.91 -11.07 10.98
N SER A 456 -8.76 -10.82 11.99
CA SER A 456 -8.43 -9.95 13.13
C SER A 456 -7.33 -10.55 13.98
N ALA A 457 -6.48 -9.74 14.61
CA ALA A 457 -5.60 -10.17 15.70
C ALA A 457 -6.43 -10.49 16.97
N MET A 458 -5.84 -11.17 17.94
CA MET A 458 -6.51 -11.36 19.25
C MET A 458 -6.67 -10.04 20.02
N SER A 459 -5.84 -9.03 19.73
CA SER A 459 -6.04 -7.67 20.24
C SER A 459 -7.18 -6.97 19.49
N PRO A 460 -8.16 -6.36 20.20
CA PRO A 460 -9.28 -5.66 19.54
C PRO A 460 -8.79 -4.57 18.57
N GLY A 461 -9.31 -4.60 17.34
CA GLY A 461 -8.94 -3.68 16.26
C GLY A 461 -7.60 -3.99 15.58
N GLY A 462 -6.84 -4.99 16.04
CA GLY A 462 -5.65 -5.50 15.36
C GLY A 462 -5.98 -6.45 14.22
N VAL A 463 -5.02 -6.68 13.32
CA VAL A 463 -5.14 -7.61 12.19
C VAL A 463 -3.91 -8.48 12.02
N LEU A 464 -4.10 -9.61 11.35
CA LEU A 464 -3.00 -10.37 10.79
C LEU A 464 -2.38 -9.64 9.60
N LEU A 465 -1.06 -9.78 9.49
CA LEU A 465 -0.30 -9.35 8.33
C LEU A 465 -0.32 -10.50 7.32
N ASP A 466 -1.06 -10.33 6.24
CA ASP A 466 -1.17 -11.28 5.13
C ASP A 466 -1.02 -10.49 3.83
N GLY A 467 -0.18 -10.99 2.93
CA GLY A 467 0.18 -10.30 1.69
C GLY A 467 0.77 -8.91 1.93
N ASP A 468 0.47 -7.98 1.02
CA ASP A 468 0.91 -6.60 1.04
C ASP A 468 0.23 -5.77 2.14
N ASN A 469 0.47 -6.11 3.41
CA ASN A 469 -0.04 -5.38 4.56
C ASN A 469 1.08 -4.67 5.33
N SER A 470 1.04 -3.33 5.36
CA SER A 470 1.97 -2.48 6.12
C SER A 470 1.37 -1.93 7.43
N ASN A 471 0.24 -2.50 7.87
CA ASN A 471 -0.49 -2.01 9.04
C ASN A 471 -1.14 -3.17 9.82
N ASP A 472 -0.79 -3.27 11.09
CA ASP A 472 -1.33 -4.28 12.02
C ASP A 472 -2.64 -3.85 12.70
N ARG A 473 -3.25 -2.73 12.26
CA ARG A 473 -4.55 -2.23 12.75
C ARG A 473 -5.55 -1.98 11.62
N LEU A 474 -6.83 -2.30 11.87
CA LEU A 474 -7.94 -1.91 10.98
C LEU A 474 -8.09 -0.37 10.92
N THR A 475 -8.38 0.18 9.74
CA THR A 475 -8.65 1.61 9.59
C THR A 475 -10.01 1.99 10.19
N GLY A 476 -10.09 3.21 10.76
CA GLY A 476 -11.14 3.60 11.70
C GLY A 476 -12.50 3.78 11.06
N ASP A 477 -12.54 4.49 9.93
CA ASP A 477 -13.78 4.83 9.25
C ASP A 477 -14.53 3.59 8.75
N ALA A 478 -13.85 2.66 8.10
CA ALA A 478 -14.50 1.48 7.52
C ALA A 478 -15.25 0.65 8.58
N ILE A 479 -14.59 0.32 9.70
CA ILE A 479 -15.19 -0.53 10.74
C ILE A 479 -16.32 0.19 11.48
N ALA A 480 -16.16 1.48 11.78
CA ALA A 480 -17.22 2.26 12.42
C ALA A 480 -18.47 2.39 11.51
N LEU A 481 -18.27 2.59 10.20
CA LEU A 481 -19.38 2.63 9.24
C LEU A 481 -20.05 1.27 9.09
N LEU A 482 -19.28 0.17 9.01
CA LEU A 482 -19.84 -1.18 8.99
C LEU A 482 -20.63 -1.50 10.27
N ALA A 483 -20.16 -1.05 11.44
CA ALA A 483 -20.91 -1.19 12.69
C ALA A 483 -22.23 -0.39 12.68
N ALA A 484 -22.30 0.73 11.97
CA ALA A 484 -23.55 1.47 11.78
C ALA A 484 -24.51 0.75 10.81
N PHE A 485 -23.97 0.14 9.74
CA PHE A 485 -24.78 -0.49 8.71
C PHE A 485 -25.25 -1.90 9.10
N TYR A 486 -24.39 -2.65 9.79
CA TYR A 486 -24.57 -4.01 10.29
C TYR A 486 -24.38 -4.05 11.83
N PRO A 487 -25.32 -3.49 12.61
CA PRO A 487 -25.18 -3.31 14.07
C PRO A 487 -25.17 -4.62 14.88
N ASP A 488 -25.59 -5.72 14.26
CA ASP A 488 -25.66 -7.05 14.87
C ASP A 488 -24.46 -7.94 14.50
N ASP A 489 -23.49 -7.42 13.75
CA ASP A 489 -22.30 -8.14 13.30
C ASP A 489 -21.05 -7.76 14.12
N VAL A 490 -19.93 -8.46 13.89
CA VAL A 490 -18.70 -8.39 14.69
C VAL A 490 -18.08 -7.00 14.75
N TYR A 491 -18.35 -6.13 13.77
CA TYR A 491 -17.79 -4.78 13.69
C TYR A 491 -18.09 -3.95 14.95
N ARG A 492 -19.29 -4.12 15.52
CA ARG A 492 -19.70 -3.39 16.73
C ARG A 492 -18.76 -3.64 17.90
N HIS A 493 -18.17 -4.83 17.99
CA HIS A 493 -17.29 -5.23 19.10
C HIS A 493 -15.86 -4.70 18.97
N ILE A 494 -15.47 -4.18 17.81
CA ILE A 494 -14.11 -3.67 17.58
C ILE A 494 -14.07 -2.21 17.12
N ALA A 495 -15.19 -1.63 16.68
CA ALA A 495 -15.24 -0.27 16.15
C ALA A 495 -14.67 0.79 17.12
N ALA A 496 -14.87 0.64 18.42
CA ALA A 496 -14.31 1.58 19.39
C ALA A 496 -12.77 1.55 19.40
N ALA A 497 -12.14 0.38 19.22
CA ALA A 497 -10.69 0.23 19.18
C ALA A 497 -10.05 0.78 17.89
N THR A 498 -10.83 1.01 16.83
CA THR A 498 -10.33 1.57 15.56
C THR A 498 -10.41 3.09 15.51
N LEU A 499 -11.04 3.73 16.52
CA LEU A 499 -11.10 5.18 16.64
C LEU A 499 -9.70 5.77 16.91
N LEU A 500 -9.44 6.95 16.33
CA LEU A 500 -8.12 7.59 16.31
C LEU A 500 -7.39 7.66 17.65
N GLN A 501 -8.10 7.96 18.74
CA GLN A 501 -7.55 8.08 20.09
C GLN A 501 -7.03 6.74 20.67
N LEU A 502 -7.55 5.61 20.20
CA LEU A 502 -7.15 4.27 20.66
C LEU A 502 -6.23 3.56 19.67
N ARG A 503 -6.39 3.82 18.37
CA ARG A 503 -5.65 3.13 17.31
C ARG A 503 -4.21 3.62 17.14
N GLY A 504 -3.91 4.88 17.48
CA GLY A 504 -2.59 5.48 17.25
C GLY A 504 -2.35 5.92 15.80
N SER A 505 -1.08 6.05 15.41
CA SER A 505 -0.69 6.40 14.04
C SER A 505 -0.61 5.15 13.16
N THR A 506 -1.08 5.24 11.91
CA THR A 506 -0.98 4.15 10.93
C THR A 506 -0.40 4.66 9.64
N TYR A 507 0.19 3.77 8.83
CA TYR A 507 0.73 4.10 7.50
C TYR A 507 -0.27 4.91 6.65
N TYR A 508 -1.55 4.54 6.66
CA TYR A 508 -2.56 5.23 5.87
C TYR A 508 -2.97 6.61 6.37
N ARG A 509 -2.70 6.93 7.65
CA ARG A 509 -3.12 8.19 8.28
C ARG A 509 -2.50 9.43 7.63
N GLN A 510 -1.35 9.25 6.98
CA GLN A 510 -0.57 10.34 6.37
C GLN A 510 -1.14 10.81 5.01
N TYR A 511 -1.98 10.01 4.34
CA TYR A 511 -2.53 10.40 3.03
C TYR A 511 -4.00 10.03 2.78
N MET A 512 -4.66 9.26 3.66
CA MET A 512 -6.11 9.00 3.57
C MET A 512 -6.93 9.90 4.51
N ILE A 513 -8.12 10.30 4.06
CA ILE A 513 -9.12 10.96 4.92
C ILE A 513 -9.64 9.94 5.92
N ASP A 514 -9.15 9.98 7.15
CA ASP A 514 -9.40 8.99 8.20
C ASP A 514 -9.90 9.64 9.50
N GLY A 515 -11.06 9.18 9.97
CA GLY A 515 -11.77 9.61 11.17
C GLY A 515 -13.05 10.42 10.92
N PRO A 516 -13.09 11.37 9.96
CA PRO A 516 -14.29 12.16 9.70
C PRO A 516 -15.54 11.34 9.43
N PHE A 517 -15.44 10.23 8.69
CA PHE A 517 -16.63 9.47 8.30
C PHE A 517 -17.20 8.66 9.47
N ALA A 518 -16.34 8.08 10.33
CA ALA A 518 -16.74 7.48 11.60
C ALA A 518 -17.42 8.50 12.51
N PHE A 519 -16.86 9.71 12.62
CA PHE A 519 -17.46 10.77 13.41
C PHE A 519 -18.83 11.18 12.88
N ILE A 520 -19.01 11.28 11.56
CA ILE A 520 -20.28 11.71 10.94
C ILE A 520 -21.37 10.65 11.11
N ALA A 521 -21.07 9.37 10.86
CA ALA A 521 -22.11 8.35 10.70
C ALA A 521 -21.93 7.06 11.53
N GLY A 522 -20.89 6.96 12.35
CA GLY A 522 -20.71 5.82 13.25
C GLY A 522 -21.85 5.70 14.30
N PRO A 523 -21.99 4.55 14.96
CA PRO A 523 -23.00 4.35 16.00
C PRO A 523 -22.91 5.37 17.14
N ALA A 524 -24.04 5.75 17.73
CA ALA A 524 -24.06 6.65 18.89
C ALA A 524 -23.36 6.02 20.11
N GLU A 525 -23.52 4.71 20.28
CA GLU A 525 -22.96 3.91 21.36
C GLU A 525 -22.20 2.71 20.80
N LEU A 526 -21.08 2.38 21.43
CA LEU A 526 -20.27 1.20 21.14
C LEU A 526 -19.95 0.48 22.44
N PRO A 527 -19.95 -0.86 22.46
CA PRO A 527 -19.52 -1.63 23.62
C PRO A 527 -18.02 -1.45 23.88
N VAL A 528 -17.57 -1.91 25.04
CA VAL A 528 -16.14 -2.07 25.31
C VAL A 528 -15.53 -3.01 24.24
N PRO A 529 -14.39 -2.63 23.62
CA PRO A 529 -13.76 -3.48 22.62
C PRO A 529 -13.49 -4.90 23.12
N ALA A 530 -13.77 -5.89 22.29
CA ALA A 530 -13.57 -7.30 22.62
C ALA A 530 -12.90 -8.06 21.46
N CYS A 531 -12.24 -9.17 21.78
CA CYS A 531 -11.69 -10.08 20.77
C CYS A 531 -12.84 -10.74 19.99
N ILE A 532 -12.78 -10.66 18.66
CA ILE A 532 -13.77 -11.25 17.76
C ILE A 532 -13.25 -12.51 17.03
N VAL A 533 -12.02 -12.95 17.36
CA VAL A 533 -11.43 -14.14 16.75
C VAL A 533 -12.25 -15.37 17.16
N PRO A 534 -12.77 -16.16 16.19
CA PRO A 534 -13.57 -17.33 16.49
C PRO A 534 -12.72 -18.49 17.02
N GLU A 535 -13.33 -19.41 17.77
CA GLU A 535 -12.67 -20.65 18.22
C GLU A 535 -12.13 -21.47 17.04
N PHE A 536 -12.92 -21.53 15.97
CA PHE A 536 -12.53 -22.04 14.68
C PHE A 536 -13.21 -21.23 13.58
N GLY A 537 -12.44 -20.84 12.56
CA GLY A 537 -12.96 -20.14 11.40
C GLY A 537 -12.22 -20.57 10.14
N ALA A 538 -12.98 -20.87 9.08
CA ALA A 538 -12.44 -21.21 7.78
C ALA A 538 -13.10 -20.35 6.69
N LEU A 539 -12.28 -19.86 5.76
CA LEU A 539 -12.64 -19.06 4.60
C LEU A 539 -12.28 -19.86 3.34
N PRO A 540 -13.19 -20.72 2.84
CA PRO A 540 -12.89 -21.70 1.80
C PRO A 540 -12.74 -21.10 0.40
N ASN A 541 -13.04 -19.82 0.20
CA ASN A 541 -12.79 -19.11 -1.05
C ASN A 541 -11.60 -18.17 -0.92
N THR A 542 -11.42 -17.54 0.24
CA THR A 542 -10.26 -16.68 0.50
C THR A 542 -8.98 -17.49 0.70
N GLY A 543 -9.08 -18.69 1.27
CA GLY A 543 -7.94 -19.57 1.53
C GLY A 543 -7.32 -19.38 2.91
N GLN A 544 -8.11 -19.06 3.93
CA GLN A 544 -7.61 -18.70 5.26
C GLN A 544 -8.30 -19.53 6.35
N LEU A 545 -7.56 -19.98 7.36
CA LEU A 545 -8.09 -20.76 8.47
C LEU A 545 -7.49 -20.31 9.79
N THR A 546 -8.33 -20.11 10.81
CA THR A 546 -7.88 -19.77 12.16
C THR A 546 -8.48 -20.69 13.20
N SER A 547 -7.76 -20.91 14.30
CA SER A 547 -8.29 -21.55 15.49
C SER A 547 -7.72 -20.94 16.77
N ARG A 548 -8.61 -20.36 17.58
CA ARG A 548 -8.35 -19.81 18.90
C ARG A 548 -8.84 -20.79 19.97
N ARG A 549 -8.00 -21.09 20.94
CA ARG A 549 -8.28 -22.03 22.03
C ARG A 549 -7.88 -21.41 23.36
N GLU A 550 -8.58 -21.76 24.42
CA GLU A 550 -8.27 -21.31 25.79
C GLU A 550 -7.52 -22.43 26.52
N ILE A 551 -6.35 -22.13 27.07
CA ILE A 551 -5.55 -23.09 27.88
C ILE A 551 -6.08 -23.10 29.31
N GLU A 552 -6.24 -21.91 29.89
CA GLU A 552 -6.76 -21.66 31.23
C GLU A 552 -7.51 -20.32 31.22
N PRO A 553 -8.38 -20.02 32.21
CA PRO A 553 -9.23 -18.83 32.18
C PRO A 553 -8.45 -17.53 31.88
N GLY A 554 -8.78 -16.90 30.76
CA GLY A 554 -8.14 -15.65 30.31
C GLY A 554 -6.85 -15.83 29.50
N ARG A 555 -6.42 -17.08 29.23
CA ARG A 555 -5.15 -17.39 28.55
C ARG A 555 -5.40 -18.16 27.25
N HIS A 556 -5.04 -17.55 26.13
CA HIS A 556 -5.45 -17.99 24.81
C HIS A 556 -4.27 -18.26 23.88
N VAL A 557 -4.45 -19.25 23.01
CA VAL A 557 -3.57 -19.54 21.90
C VAL A 557 -4.36 -19.43 20.61
N ARG A 558 -3.80 -18.76 19.62
CA ARG A 558 -4.37 -18.75 18.27
C ARG A 558 -3.34 -19.21 17.26
N LEU A 559 -3.74 -20.16 16.44
CA LEU A 559 -3.04 -20.52 15.20
C LEU A 559 -3.82 -19.99 14.01
N HIS A 560 -3.10 -19.42 13.04
CA HIS A 560 -3.65 -19.04 11.75
C HIS A 560 -2.85 -19.69 10.64
N PHE A 561 -3.53 -20.21 9.62
CA PHE A 561 -2.96 -20.99 8.54
C PHE A 561 -3.33 -20.34 7.19
N SER A 562 -2.30 -19.91 6.45
CA SER A 562 -2.46 -19.12 5.22
C SER A 562 -2.33 -19.97 3.96
N GLY A 563 -3.29 -19.75 3.06
CA GLY A 563 -3.34 -20.20 1.69
C GLY A 563 -3.83 -19.05 0.80
N CYS A 564 -4.45 -19.38 -0.33
CA CYS A 564 -5.11 -18.40 -1.20
C CYS A 564 -5.92 -19.09 -2.31
N LYS A 565 -6.82 -18.35 -2.94
CA LYS A 565 -7.37 -18.73 -4.25
C LYS A 565 -6.33 -18.66 -5.37
N ALA A 566 -6.68 -19.22 -6.52
CA ALA A 566 -5.95 -19.06 -7.77
C ALA A 566 -5.78 -17.58 -8.15
N ARG A 567 -4.59 -17.24 -8.66
CA ARG A 567 -4.24 -15.91 -9.19
C ARG A 567 -4.55 -14.78 -8.19
N ALA A 568 -4.35 -15.04 -6.91
CA ALA A 568 -4.53 -14.04 -5.87
C ALA A 568 -3.59 -12.86 -6.10
N SER A 569 -4.13 -11.64 -5.99
CA SER A 569 -3.33 -10.40 -6.08
C SER A 569 -2.70 -10.07 -4.72
N HIS A 570 -1.65 -9.26 -4.71
CA HIS A 570 -1.00 -8.75 -3.49
C HIS A 570 -0.49 -9.82 -2.49
N THR A 571 -0.45 -11.10 -2.86
CA THR A 571 0.08 -12.18 -2.01
C THR A 571 1.60 -12.29 -2.02
N HIS A 572 2.16 -12.86 -0.97
CA HIS A 572 3.58 -13.20 -0.88
C HIS A 572 3.84 -14.67 -1.25
N PHE A 573 5.10 -15.10 -1.21
CA PHE A 573 5.51 -16.49 -1.50
C PHE A 573 5.47 -17.37 -0.24
N ASP A 574 4.31 -17.36 0.43
CA ASP A 574 4.09 -17.76 1.82
C ASP A 574 3.05 -18.88 2.00
N LYS A 575 2.66 -19.58 0.94
CA LYS A 575 1.56 -20.56 1.02
C LYS A 575 1.95 -21.75 1.88
N GLY A 576 1.07 -22.07 2.82
CA GLY A 576 1.35 -23.03 3.89
C GLY A 576 2.05 -22.41 5.11
N ALA A 577 2.28 -21.10 5.15
CA ALA A 577 2.74 -20.43 6.36
C ALA A 577 1.66 -20.47 7.45
N PHE A 578 2.11 -20.46 8.70
CA PHE A 578 1.23 -20.27 9.85
C PHE A 578 1.79 -19.23 10.80
N THR A 579 0.91 -18.57 11.53
CA THR A 579 1.27 -17.63 12.60
C THR A 579 0.70 -18.09 13.94
N LEU A 580 1.31 -17.61 15.01
CA LEU A 580 0.95 -17.94 16.39
C LEU A 580 0.81 -16.66 17.19
N GLU A 581 -0.32 -16.49 17.85
CA GLU A 581 -0.51 -15.48 18.89
C GLU A 581 -0.75 -16.16 20.25
N LEU A 582 -0.19 -15.57 21.30
CA LEU A 582 -0.40 -15.96 22.70
C LEU A 582 -1.00 -14.75 23.42
N ASP A 583 -2.23 -14.86 23.90
CA ASP A 583 -3.09 -13.74 24.32
C ASP A 583 -3.18 -12.63 23.28
N ASP A 584 -2.63 -11.44 23.52
CA ASP A 584 -2.59 -10.33 22.58
C ASP A 584 -1.22 -10.15 21.93
N THR A 585 -0.29 -11.09 22.16
CA THR A 585 1.10 -11.02 21.71
C THR A 585 1.33 -11.89 20.47
N PRO A 586 1.66 -11.31 19.30
CA PRO A 586 2.14 -12.07 18.15
C PRO A 586 3.51 -12.71 18.45
N VAL A 587 3.62 -14.00 18.23
CA VAL A 587 4.81 -14.80 18.57
C VAL A 587 5.53 -15.28 17.31
N LEU A 588 4.90 -16.18 16.56
CA LEU A 588 5.37 -16.55 15.22
C LEU A 588 4.67 -15.62 14.24
N ILE A 589 5.41 -14.67 13.69
CA ILE A 589 4.84 -13.55 12.95
C ILE A 589 4.97 -13.78 11.44
N ASP A 590 4.06 -13.17 10.70
CA ASP A 590 4.37 -12.71 9.36
C ASP A 590 4.93 -11.28 9.46
N ARG A 591 5.79 -10.88 8.54
CA ARG A 591 6.47 -9.59 8.55
C ARG A 591 5.64 -8.48 7.90
N GLY A 592 4.62 -8.85 7.12
CA GLY A 592 3.92 -7.93 6.25
C GLY A 592 4.87 -7.30 5.23
N MET A 593 4.64 -6.03 4.91
CA MET A 593 5.54 -5.25 4.06
C MET A 593 5.81 -3.86 4.65
N VAL A 594 6.93 -3.28 4.24
CA VAL A 594 7.18 -1.84 4.42
C VAL A 594 6.52 -1.06 3.29
N ARG A 595 6.71 0.26 3.25
CA ARG A 595 6.13 1.13 2.23
C ARG A 595 6.56 0.76 0.79
N TYR A 596 5.71 1.03 -0.20
CA TYR A 596 6.01 0.75 -1.61
C TYR A 596 7.14 1.60 -2.21
N ASP A 597 7.43 2.76 -1.62
CA ASP A 597 8.57 3.61 -1.99
C ASP A 597 9.91 3.12 -1.40
N ASP A 598 9.88 2.02 -0.63
CA ASP A 598 11.05 1.31 -0.13
C ASP A 598 11.20 -0.04 -0.84
N LEU A 599 12.36 -0.29 -1.47
CA LEU A 599 12.63 -1.54 -2.19
C LEU A 599 12.56 -2.81 -1.33
N ARG A 600 12.70 -2.68 0.00
CA ARG A 600 12.53 -3.82 0.93
C ARG A 600 11.12 -4.41 0.85
N SER A 601 10.10 -3.64 0.43
CA SER A 601 8.74 -4.15 0.19
C SER A 601 8.70 -5.33 -0.78
N PHE A 602 9.60 -5.39 -1.77
CA PHE A 602 9.72 -6.53 -2.67
C PHE A 602 10.53 -7.67 -2.05
N ALA A 603 11.56 -7.35 -1.27
CA ALA A 603 12.39 -8.35 -0.61
C ALA A 603 11.63 -9.13 0.46
N LEU A 604 10.67 -8.49 1.15
CA LEU A 604 9.86 -9.07 2.21
C LEU A 604 8.88 -10.15 1.73
N LYS A 605 8.60 -10.23 0.41
CA LYS A 605 7.70 -11.25 -0.17
C LYS A 605 8.34 -12.63 -0.30
N ARG A 606 9.65 -12.73 -0.04
CA ARG A 606 10.44 -13.93 -0.32
C ARG A 606 10.09 -15.08 0.64
N THR A 607 10.01 -16.29 0.10
CA THR A 607 9.65 -17.52 0.82
C THR A 607 10.41 -17.69 2.15
N GLU A 608 11.72 -17.51 2.15
CA GLU A 608 12.56 -17.69 3.36
C GLU A 608 12.24 -16.69 4.48
N LEU A 609 11.45 -15.64 4.21
CA LEU A 609 11.02 -14.63 5.18
C LEU A 609 9.62 -14.91 5.77
N HIS A 610 9.04 -16.08 5.46
CA HIS A 610 7.77 -16.55 6.01
C HIS A 610 7.94 -17.87 6.80
N ASN A 611 6.92 -18.27 7.56
CA ASN A 611 6.93 -19.46 8.42
C ASN A 611 6.71 -20.78 7.62
N VAL A 612 7.60 -21.08 6.67
CA VAL A 612 7.45 -22.17 5.67
C VAL A 612 8.62 -23.15 5.68
N LEU A 613 8.38 -24.38 5.22
CA LEU A 613 9.43 -25.34 4.87
C LEU A 613 9.82 -25.11 3.40
N ALA A 614 11.10 -24.86 3.14
CA ALA A 614 11.60 -24.58 1.80
C ALA A 614 12.87 -25.41 1.47
N PRO A 615 13.09 -25.79 0.20
CA PRO A 615 14.36 -26.36 -0.23
C PRO A 615 15.50 -25.36 -0.13
N MET A 616 16.73 -25.85 -0.02
CA MET A 616 17.92 -25.03 -0.15
C MET A 616 18.84 -25.62 -1.22
N ARG A 617 19.25 -24.76 -2.16
CA ARG A 617 20.18 -25.10 -3.24
C ARG A 617 21.60 -25.25 -2.70
N ALA A 618 22.47 -25.87 -3.50
CA ALA A 618 23.87 -26.12 -3.13
C ALA A 618 24.69 -24.84 -2.89
N ASP A 619 24.28 -23.72 -3.50
CA ASP A 619 24.86 -22.39 -3.32
C ASP A 619 24.32 -21.65 -2.07
N GLY A 620 23.43 -22.28 -1.30
CA GLY A 620 22.82 -21.71 -0.10
C GLY A 620 21.56 -20.87 -0.35
N THR A 621 21.09 -20.76 -1.59
CA THR A 621 19.90 -19.97 -1.91
C THR A 621 18.59 -20.76 -1.75
N THR A 622 17.50 -20.05 -1.42
CA THR A 622 16.15 -20.62 -1.31
C THR A 622 15.37 -20.35 -2.60
N PRO A 623 14.87 -21.38 -3.31
CA PRO A 623 13.96 -21.17 -4.44
C PRO A 623 12.64 -20.60 -3.92
N GLN A 624 12.10 -19.63 -4.64
CA GLN A 624 10.83 -19.01 -4.30
C GLN A 624 9.66 -19.93 -4.70
N GLN A 625 8.58 -19.90 -3.92
CA GLN A 625 7.32 -20.48 -4.36
C GLN A 625 6.87 -19.84 -5.67
N ALA A 626 6.29 -20.64 -6.56
CA ALA A 626 5.68 -20.12 -7.77
C ALA A 626 4.25 -19.64 -7.48
N GLY A 627 3.81 -18.61 -8.20
CA GLY A 627 2.46 -18.05 -8.05
C GLY A 627 1.36 -19.13 -8.16
N PRO A 628 0.29 -19.03 -7.35
CA PRO A 628 -0.82 -19.97 -7.35
C PRO A 628 -1.64 -19.81 -8.64
N GLU A 629 -1.65 -20.84 -9.48
CA GLU A 629 -2.47 -20.88 -10.71
C GLU A 629 -3.78 -21.63 -10.50
N ILE A 630 -3.85 -22.40 -9.41
CA ILE A 630 -5.02 -23.07 -8.86
C ILE A 630 -5.18 -22.67 -7.39
N ASP A 631 -6.32 -23.01 -6.81
CA ASP A 631 -6.59 -22.80 -5.39
C ASP A 631 -5.61 -23.60 -4.52
N VAL A 632 -5.03 -22.95 -3.52
CA VAL A 632 -4.11 -23.53 -2.53
C VAL A 632 -4.70 -23.21 -1.16
N ILE A 633 -5.71 -23.98 -0.77
CA ILE A 633 -6.62 -23.62 0.32
C ILE A 633 -6.48 -24.63 1.46
N PRO A 634 -6.23 -24.20 2.71
CA PRO A 634 -6.22 -25.09 3.85
C PRO A 634 -7.63 -25.63 4.11
N GLN A 635 -7.72 -26.92 4.38
CA GLN A 635 -8.94 -27.59 4.79
C GLN A 635 -8.76 -28.11 6.20
N GLY A 636 -9.80 -28.02 7.03
CA GLY A 636 -9.68 -28.49 8.39
C GLY A 636 -10.94 -28.34 9.21
N ALA A 637 -10.84 -28.77 10.46
CA ALA A 637 -11.85 -28.62 11.49
C ALA A 637 -11.16 -28.35 12.84
N GLY A 638 -11.87 -27.67 13.72
CA GLY A 638 -11.41 -27.39 15.08
C GLY A 638 -12.54 -26.93 15.97
N ASP A 639 -12.22 -26.83 17.26
CA ASP A 639 -13.09 -26.35 18.33
C ASP A 639 -12.22 -25.67 19.41
N ALA A 640 -12.81 -25.37 20.57
CA ALA A 640 -12.12 -24.77 21.70
C ALA A 640 -10.88 -25.56 22.21
N VAL A 641 -10.69 -26.81 21.79
CA VAL A 641 -9.63 -27.72 22.27
C VAL A 641 -8.74 -28.22 21.16
N LYS A 642 -9.32 -28.60 20.01
CA LYS A 642 -8.65 -29.35 18.95
C LYS A 642 -8.55 -28.56 17.65
N LEU A 643 -7.51 -28.86 16.89
CA LEU A 643 -7.35 -28.41 15.51
C LEU A 643 -6.79 -29.57 14.67
N ARG A 644 -7.37 -29.78 13.50
CA ARG A 644 -6.74 -30.54 12.42
C ARG A 644 -6.94 -29.79 11.12
N ALA A 645 -5.85 -29.36 10.50
CA ALA A 645 -5.87 -28.71 9.20
C ALA A 645 -4.77 -29.26 8.31
N GLU A 646 -5.00 -29.26 6.99
CA GLU A 646 -4.09 -29.74 5.96
C GLU A 646 -4.13 -28.80 4.75
N ILE A 647 -3.00 -28.65 4.07
CA ILE A 647 -2.90 -27.94 2.79
C ILE A 647 -1.96 -28.69 1.85
N ASP A 648 -2.34 -28.76 0.56
CA ASP A 648 -1.50 -29.27 -0.51
C ASP A 648 -0.71 -28.11 -1.13
N LEU A 649 0.62 -28.21 -1.06
CA LEU A 649 1.58 -27.22 -1.53
C LEU A 649 2.32 -27.68 -2.79
N ALA A 650 2.00 -28.85 -3.33
CA ALA A 650 2.66 -29.40 -4.52
C ALA A 650 2.59 -28.41 -5.71
N HIS A 651 1.49 -27.66 -5.83
CA HIS A 651 1.35 -26.69 -6.91
C HIS A 651 2.30 -25.51 -6.79
N VAL A 652 2.42 -24.89 -5.62
CA VAL A 652 3.33 -23.74 -5.42
C VAL A 652 4.80 -24.16 -5.47
N TRP A 653 5.07 -25.43 -5.16
CA TRP A 653 6.40 -26.05 -5.27
C TRP A 653 6.64 -26.83 -6.56
N ARG A 654 5.77 -26.72 -7.57
CA ARG A 654 5.77 -27.57 -8.78
C ARG A 654 7.11 -27.68 -9.52
N GLN A 655 7.94 -26.64 -9.42
CA GLN A 655 9.27 -26.60 -10.03
C GLN A 655 10.32 -27.49 -9.33
N VAL A 656 10.16 -27.74 -8.02
CA VAL A 656 11.19 -28.40 -7.18
C VAL A 656 10.68 -29.61 -6.41
N MET A 657 9.37 -29.73 -6.18
CA MET A 657 8.73 -30.87 -5.52
C MET A 657 7.72 -31.56 -6.45
N SER A 658 7.60 -32.88 -6.33
CA SER A 658 6.55 -33.68 -6.98
C SER A 658 5.32 -33.83 -6.08
N SER A 659 5.49 -33.74 -4.76
CA SER A 659 4.43 -33.67 -3.76
C SER A 659 4.91 -32.88 -2.54
N CYS A 660 4.00 -32.15 -1.90
CA CYS A 660 4.26 -31.46 -0.63
C CYS A 660 2.92 -31.20 0.07
N THR A 661 2.74 -31.75 1.26
CA THR A 661 1.58 -31.47 2.12
C THR A 661 2.06 -31.01 3.48
N ARG A 662 1.31 -30.08 4.08
CA ARG A 662 1.51 -29.63 5.45
C ARG A 662 0.25 -29.87 6.26
N GLU A 663 0.40 -30.49 7.42
CA GLU A 663 -0.66 -30.67 8.40
C GLU A 663 -0.35 -29.91 9.69
N LEU A 664 -1.37 -29.24 10.24
CA LEU A 664 -1.37 -28.67 11.59
C LEU A 664 -2.32 -29.48 12.46
N GLN A 665 -1.81 -30.02 13.56
CA GLN A 665 -2.60 -30.83 14.49
C GLN A 665 -2.40 -30.37 15.94
N ALA A 666 -3.49 -30.06 16.63
CA ALA A 666 -3.51 -29.81 18.07
C ALA A 666 -4.55 -30.73 18.72
N ALA A 667 -4.13 -31.57 19.65
CA ALA A 667 -5.03 -32.39 20.46
C ALA A 667 -5.43 -31.69 21.77
N THR A 668 -4.64 -30.70 22.19
CA THR A 668 -4.85 -29.87 23.38
C THR A 668 -4.57 -28.40 23.04
N PRO A 669 -5.08 -27.43 23.81
CA PRO A 669 -4.84 -26.01 23.57
C PRO A 669 -3.36 -25.60 23.65
N GLU A 670 -2.59 -26.25 24.53
CA GLU A 670 -1.20 -25.95 24.86
C GLU A 670 -0.16 -26.53 23.90
N SER A 671 -0.54 -27.44 23.01
CA SER A 671 0.40 -28.12 22.13
C SER A 671 -0.11 -28.27 20.71
N PHE A 672 0.79 -28.12 19.75
CA PHE A 672 0.48 -28.40 18.35
C PHE A 672 1.67 -29.00 17.62
N THR A 673 1.38 -29.61 16.49
CA THR A 673 2.34 -30.33 15.65
C THR A 673 2.21 -29.83 14.24
N VAL A 674 3.36 -29.54 13.62
CA VAL A 674 3.48 -29.26 12.19
C VAL A 674 4.09 -30.49 11.55
N ARG A 675 3.35 -31.14 10.65
CA ARG A 675 3.84 -32.28 9.88
C ARG A 675 3.97 -31.89 8.42
N ASP A 676 5.19 -31.97 7.90
CA ASP A 676 5.49 -31.72 6.49
C ASP A 676 5.89 -33.03 5.81
N ARG A 677 5.22 -33.38 4.71
CA ARG A 677 5.47 -34.60 3.94
C ARG A 677 5.61 -34.28 2.47
N GLY A 678 6.55 -34.94 1.79
CA GLY A 678 6.63 -34.79 0.35
C GLY A 678 7.81 -35.48 -0.30
N CYS A 679 8.01 -35.15 -1.56
CA CYS A 679 9.10 -35.65 -2.39
C CYS A 679 9.65 -34.53 -3.28
N LEU A 680 10.96 -34.29 -3.16
CA LEU A 680 11.72 -33.39 -4.01
C LEU A 680 12.06 -34.06 -5.33
N ARG A 681 12.07 -33.28 -6.42
CA ARG A 681 12.47 -33.75 -7.74
C ARG A 681 13.95 -34.13 -7.78
N GLU A 682 14.78 -33.39 -7.04
CA GLU A 682 16.22 -33.63 -6.86
C GLU A 682 16.59 -33.58 -5.38
N PRO A 683 17.66 -34.26 -4.94
CA PRO A 683 18.08 -34.19 -3.54
C PRO A 683 18.49 -32.77 -3.14
N HIS A 684 17.78 -32.19 -2.17
CA HIS A 684 18.09 -30.89 -1.57
C HIS A 684 17.98 -30.95 -0.06
N ALA A 685 18.73 -30.10 0.64
CA ALA A 685 18.45 -29.83 2.04
C ALA A 685 17.10 -29.11 2.14
N LEU A 686 16.39 -29.31 3.25
CA LEU A 686 15.16 -28.59 3.58
C LEU A 686 15.40 -27.73 4.81
N VAL A 687 14.86 -26.52 4.80
CA VAL A 687 14.96 -25.57 5.91
C VAL A 687 13.56 -25.15 6.32
N PHE A 688 13.24 -25.30 7.60
CA PHE A 688 12.03 -24.76 8.18
C PHE A 688 12.34 -23.39 8.77
N HIS A 689 11.78 -22.36 8.14
CA HIS A 689 11.95 -20.96 8.48
C HIS A 689 10.89 -20.55 9.51
N LEU A 690 11.29 -19.84 10.57
CA LEU A 690 10.38 -19.28 11.58
C LEU A 690 10.84 -17.88 11.99
N HIS A 691 9.88 -16.95 12.14
CA HIS A 691 10.14 -15.53 12.36
C HIS A 691 9.53 -15.01 13.66
N THR A 692 10.32 -14.28 14.43
CA THR A 692 9.97 -13.83 15.79
C THR A 692 10.60 -12.47 16.08
N ARG A 693 10.01 -11.67 16.99
CA ARG A 693 10.60 -10.39 17.45
C ARG A 693 11.68 -10.54 18.53
N ALA A 694 11.92 -11.75 19.02
CA ALA A 694 12.90 -12.02 20.07
C ALA A 694 13.73 -13.25 19.73
N ALA A 695 14.98 -13.27 20.21
CA ALA A 695 15.89 -14.39 20.00
C ALA A 695 15.45 -15.65 20.76
N TRP A 696 15.66 -16.80 20.14
CA TRP A 696 15.49 -18.11 20.73
C TRP A 696 16.69 -18.51 21.61
N ARG A 697 16.45 -19.38 22.57
CA ARG A 697 17.49 -20.12 23.29
C ARG A 697 17.60 -21.51 22.66
N ILE A 698 18.69 -21.78 21.96
CA ILE A 698 18.86 -23.02 21.19
C ILE A 698 19.64 -24.03 22.05
N ASN A 699 19.08 -25.23 22.20
CA ASN A 699 19.78 -26.41 22.67
C ASN A 699 19.97 -27.36 21.48
N ALA A 700 21.17 -27.30 20.88
CA ALA A 700 21.49 -28.07 19.68
C ALA A 700 21.50 -29.59 19.94
N ASP A 701 21.86 -30.03 21.14
CA ASP A 701 21.95 -31.45 21.49
C ASP A 701 20.55 -32.08 21.60
N GLU A 702 19.58 -31.32 22.11
CA GLU A 702 18.18 -31.74 22.24
C GLU A 702 17.33 -31.42 21.00
N ARG A 703 17.92 -30.83 19.95
CA ARG A 703 17.17 -30.33 18.77
C ARG A 703 15.97 -29.47 19.15
N ARG A 704 16.19 -28.61 20.15
CA ARG A 704 15.15 -27.82 20.82
C ARG A 704 15.50 -26.34 20.80
N ALA A 705 14.48 -25.50 20.67
CA ALA A 705 14.60 -24.06 20.84
C ALA A 705 13.50 -23.55 21.79
N GLU A 706 13.85 -22.63 22.69
CA GLU A 706 12.90 -22.00 23.61
C GLU A 706 12.85 -20.49 23.40
N LEU A 707 11.65 -19.95 23.25
CA LEU A 707 11.40 -18.51 23.22
C LEU A 707 10.73 -18.11 24.54
N LEU A 708 11.35 -17.18 25.26
CA LEU A 708 10.79 -16.62 26.49
C LEU A 708 10.14 -15.29 26.22
N LEU A 709 8.86 -15.19 26.56
CA LEU A 709 8.03 -14.02 26.37
C LEU A 709 7.44 -13.59 27.73
N PRO A 710 6.97 -12.34 27.86
CA PRO A 710 6.23 -11.93 29.05
C PRO A 710 5.06 -12.88 29.32
N GLY A 711 5.09 -13.56 30.47
CA GLY A 711 4.07 -14.53 30.89
C GLY A 711 4.00 -15.82 30.08
N TRP A 712 4.87 -16.06 29.09
CA TRP A 712 4.78 -17.24 28.22
C TRP A 712 6.14 -17.88 27.95
N LYS A 713 6.12 -19.20 27.72
CA LYS A 713 7.21 -19.94 27.09
C LYS A 713 6.69 -20.70 25.88
N LEU A 714 7.30 -20.46 24.72
CA LEU A 714 7.13 -21.30 23.55
C LEU A 714 8.35 -22.23 23.43
N THR A 715 8.09 -23.52 23.29
CA THR A 715 9.13 -24.52 23.01
C THR A 715 8.89 -25.12 21.64
N LEU A 716 9.93 -25.17 20.83
CA LEU A 716 10.01 -25.93 19.57
C LEU A 716 10.92 -27.14 19.77
N HIS A 717 10.49 -28.31 19.29
CA HIS A 717 11.32 -29.51 19.18
C HIS A 717 11.23 -30.08 17.76
N ALA A 718 12.37 -30.08 17.06
CA ALA A 718 12.50 -30.53 15.68
C ALA A 718 13.50 -31.70 15.60
N PRO A 719 13.11 -32.93 16.00
CA PRO A 719 14.03 -34.06 16.12
C PRO A 719 14.70 -34.48 14.80
N TRP A 720 14.11 -34.08 13.67
CA TRP A 720 14.62 -34.34 12.32
C TRP A 720 15.73 -33.35 11.90
N ALA A 721 15.90 -32.23 12.59
CA ALA A 721 16.86 -31.20 12.21
C ALA A 721 18.30 -31.64 12.53
N GLU A 722 19.21 -31.46 11.58
CA GLU A 722 20.65 -31.63 11.79
C GLU A 722 21.27 -30.42 12.47
N THR A 723 20.76 -29.23 12.15
CA THR A 723 21.21 -27.96 12.73
C THR A 723 20.02 -27.05 13.00
N ILE A 724 20.09 -26.33 14.12
CA ILE A 724 19.17 -25.24 14.46
C ILE A 724 20.01 -24.00 14.66
N THR A 725 19.76 -22.97 13.85
CA THR A 725 20.48 -21.69 13.88
C THR A 725 19.52 -20.53 13.87
N GLN A 726 19.96 -19.36 14.28
CA GLN A 726 19.20 -18.13 14.12
C GLN A 726 20.10 -16.93 13.84
N ALA A 727 19.54 -15.90 13.25
CA ALA A 727 20.15 -14.58 13.11
C ALA A 727 19.07 -13.50 13.06
N GLU A 728 19.46 -12.25 13.30
CA GLU A 728 18.65 -11.12 12.83
C GLU A 728 18.70 -11.09 11.30
N ASP A 729 17.54 -10.99 10.67
CA ASP A 729 17.41 -11.02 9.23
C ASP A 729 16.30 -10.07 8.82
N LEU A 730 16.67 -8.93 8.22
CA LEU A 730 15.76 -7.89 7.72
C LEU A 730 14.85 -7.31 8.83
N VAL A 731 13.71 -6.75 8.46
CA VAL A 731 12.77 -6.03 9.33
C VAL A 731 11.34 -6.53 9.18
N ASP A 732 10.44 -6.10 10.07
CA ASP A 732 8.98 -6.19 9.90
C ASP A 732 8.38 -4.89 9.31
N HIS A 733 7.05 -4.80 9.23
CA HIS A 733 6.33 -3.64 8.71
C HIS A 733 6.56 -2.35 9.50
N HIS A 734 7.01 -2.44 10.76
CA HIS A 734 7.38 -1.30 11.59
C HIS A 734 8.86 -0.90 11.43
N LEU A 735 9.60 -1.57 10.55
CA LEU A 735 11.06 -1.43 10.39
C LEU A 735 11.87 -1.95 11.58
N ASP A 736 11.26 -2.75 12.46
CA ASP A 736 11.96 -3.36 13.58
C ASP A 736 12.70 -4.64 13.14
N PRO A 737 13.91 -4.92 13.67
CA PRO A 737 14.64 -6.15 13.36
C PRO A 737 13.87 -7.42 13.70
N VAL A 738 13.97 -8.44 12.84
CA VAL A 738 13.30 -9.73 13.03
C VAL A 738 14.31 -10.85 13.19
N TRP A 739 14.10 -11.73 14.17
CA TRP A 739 14.87 -12.95 14.37
C TRP A 739 14.32 -14.07 13.48
N HIS A 740 15.21 -14.66 12.68
CA HIS A 740 14.93 -15.77 11.77
C HIS A 740 15.58 -17.04 12.32
N LEU A 741 14.77 -17.97 12.79
CA LEU A 741 15.18 -19.32 13.20
C LEU A 741 15.10 -20.28 12.00
N GLN A 742 16.15 -21.07 11.81
CA GLN A 742 16.27 -22.07 10.75
C GLN A 742 16.52 -23.45 11.34
N CYS A 743 15.59 -24.38 11.11
CA CYS A 743 15.79 -25.81 11.38
C CYS A 743 16.09 -26.51 10.06
N ARG A 744 17.31 -27.05 9.90
CA ARG A 744 17.80 -27.61 8.62
C ARG A 744 17.90 -29.12 8.69
N ALA A 745 17.40 -29.78 7.66
CA ALA A 745 17.57 -31.22 7.40
C ALA A 745 18.74 -31.49 6.44
N ALA A 746 19.23 -32.73 6.48
CA ALA A 746 20.18 -33.25 5.50
C ALA A 746 19.58 -33.23 4.08
N PRO A 747 20.41 -33.18 3.03
CA PRO A 747 19.94 -33.39 1.67
C PRO A 747 19.25 -34.74 1.48
N GLY A 748 18.04 -34.74 0.94
CA GLY A 748 17.25 -35.94 0.68
C GLY A 748 16.21 -35.71 -0.42
N ARG A 749 15.57 -36.79 -0.89
CA ARG A 749 14.43 -36.67 -1.83
C ARG A 749 13.09 -36.75 -1.10
N GLU A 750 12.90 -37.75 -0.26
CA GLU A 750 11.67 -37.94 0.51
C GLU A 750 11.81 -37.34 1.91
N PHE A 751 10.72 -36.79 2.43
CA PHE A 751 10.66 -36.27 3.79
C PHE A 751 9.30 -36.51 4.44
N ASP A 752 9.32 -36.74 5.74
CA ASP A 752 8.17 -36.84 6.63
C ASP A 752 8.62 -36.28 7.98
N PHE A 753 8.56 -34.96 8.12
CA PHE A 753 9.06 -34.24 9.28
C PHE A 753 7.91 -33.90 10.20
N THR A 754 8.12 -34.12 11.50
CA THR A 754 7.19 -33.70 12.55
C THR A 754 7.91 -32.75 13.49
N THR A 755 7.40 -31.53 13.60
CA THR A 755 7.90 -30.50 14.52
C THR A 755 6.86 -30.26 15.60
N HIS A 756 7.28 -30.32 16.86
CA HIS A 756 6.41 -30.17 18.02
C HIS A 756 6.55 -28.78 18.62
N PHE A 757 5.42 -28.18 18.98
CA PHE A 757 5.35 -26.91 19.66
C PHE A 757 4.56 -27.06 20.97
N THR A 758 5.05 -26.41 22.03
CA THR A 758 4.37 -26.36 23.33
C THR A 758 4.36 -24.93 23.85
N CYS A 759 3.17 -24.43 24.17
CA CYS A 759 2.90 -23.10 24.69
C CYS A 759 2.54 -23.22 26.18
N MET A 760 3.37 -22.69 27.06
CA MET A 760 3.15 -22.76 28.50
C MET A 760 3.02 -21.35 29.10
N PRO A 761 1.94 -21.06 29.85
CA PRO A 761 1.89 -19.92 30.75
C PRO A 761 3.05 -19.97 31.76
N ARG A 762 3.57 -18.81 32.17
CA ARG A 762 4.69 -18.68 33.11
C ARG A 762 4.33 -17.83 34.33
#